data_AF-A0A970Z072-F1
#
_entry.id   AF-A0A970Z072-F1
#
_cell.length_a   1.000
_cell.length_b   1.000
_cell.length_c   1.000
_cell.angle_alpha   90.00
_cell.angle_beta   90.00
_cell.angle_gamma   90.00
#
_symmetry.space_group_name_H-M   'P 1'
#
loop_
_entity.id
_entity.type
_entity.pdbx_description
1 polymer ?
#
loop_
_entity_poly.entity_id
_entity_poly.type
_entity_poly.pdbx_seq_one_letter_code
_entity_poly.pdbx_strand_id
1 'polypeptide(L)'
;MDAQIESELVEAAQAGDEQALDQLLRRYLPLVYNVVGSALHGHADVDDVVQETMVRATAALPTLRDTTRFRSWIITIAVRQVQARSRARARRISRESSLERYGDQAAPESDFVDLTVLELGLSGQRREVVEATRWLSPEDRQLLTLWWQEAAGELTRTELAEAAGLDRKHVAVRIQRMKDRLELARIVQRVLTSGRGCPRLTAMLHKGGTSPGDRELNRLARHVRRCEDCRATGRGMVPPERLLAGIALLPVPDALAHGLSGWLGGVVGAAHSGVTSLLSATTGAATQHAGLPAAAKAAASVKPVLATGAVATGAALAITLSVQYLPYDEGPPPAPPTPVAPGRSASPTVDDDPAQDTEAPGSGTRRYRGYVMAYFTETPDGTGSDYGLHLAVSGDGLDWMPLNQNAPVLTPTRGSRGLRDPFLLRRQDGTFVVLATDLSGTDFSRQNQHVHVWTSPDLRTFTHRRLRLHSLPTHTWAPEAFYDPAGKRYGIVYSVTRDGRESIFVNYTEDFETVDEPLLFFDPGFDVLDPTIVSEGGTHHLYFTEGRTGRIRTARSTTLAPRSFERDVRPGGLVQGDAVRGPMVVTEIGGPRRWLWGDSYRPVNGELYVWQTTRLGDPAAWAPLDVAAYTQPLNAKQGSVLPITAAERSRLVDRWGAPSWNRIRPANYPDHLVRHQRNVARIDPYPFDPYPDSQWRLVPGLADRAGVSFRSVNYPDRYLRDTGDGVVLAADDGSPGFRSAATFVRVPGLADRDLASFRSHADPTRYLRHVEFLLRVDPIRSEADRRDATFDVGY
;
A
#
# COMPACT_ATOMS: atom_id res chain seq x y z
N MET A 1 28.51 19.00 -9.68
CA MET A 1 29.16 18.62 -10.95
C MET A 1 29.75 19.90 -11.52
N ASP A 2 30.92 19.83 -12.15
CA ASP A 2 31.44 20.98 -12.89
C ASP A 2 30.47 21.32 -14.02
N ALA A 3 30.09 22.59 -14.14
CA ALA A 3 29.14 23.06 -15.17
C ALA A 3 29.60 22.74 -16.61
N GLN A 4 30.90 22.49 -16.77
CA GLN A 4 31.53 22.11 -18.03
C GLN A 4 31.19 20.68 -18.47
N ILE A 5 31.16 19.72 -17.53
CA ILE A 5 30.77 18.32 -17.80
C ILE A 5 29.28 18.24 -18.19
N GLU A 6 28.44 19.12 -17.64
CA GLU A 6 27.03 19.21 -18.00
C GLU A 6 26.83 19.74 -19.42
N SER A 7 27.56 20.80 -19.78
CA SER A 7 27.51 21.37 -21.14
C SER A 7 27.92 20.32 -22.18
N GLU A 8 29.01 19.60 -21.93
CA GLU A 8 29.51 18.55 -22.84
C GLU A 8 28.49 17.42 -23.04
N LEU A 9 27.78 17.02 -21.98
CA LEU A 9 26.74 16.00 -22.05
C LEU A 9 25.51 16.48 -22.84
N VAL A 10 25.13 17.76 -22.69
CA VAL A 10 24.02 18.39 -23.43
C VAL A 10 24.39 18.51 -24.91
N GLU A 11 25.62 18.90 -25.24
CA GLU A 11 26.11 19.01 -26.62
C GLU A 11 26.14 17.65 -27.32
N ALA A 12 26.60 16.60 -26.64
CA ALA A 12 26.58 15.23 -27.15
C ALA A 12 25.13 14.73 -27.39
N ALA A 13 24.21 15.00 -26.46
CA ALA A 13 22.80 14.66 -26.62
C ALA A 13 22.14 15.44 -27.78
N GLN A 14 22.52 16.72 -27.99
CA GLN A 14 22.06 17.51 -29.15
C GLN A 14 22.62 16.99 -30.49
N ALA A 15 23.82 16.42 -30.49
CA ALA A 15 24.44 15.80 -31.66
C ALA A 15 23.86 14.42 -32.01
N GLY A 16 22.91 13.91 -31.22
CA GLY A 16 22.21 12.64 -31.47
C GLY A 16 22.79 11.43 -30.73
N ASP A 17 23.64 11.63 -29.72
CA ASP A 17 24.11 10.55 -28.86
C ASP A 17 23.01 10.10 -27.89
N GLU A 18 22.44 8.91 -28.15
CA GLU A 18 21.37 8.32 -27.35
C GLU A 18 21.81 7.99 -25.92
N GLN A 19 23.09 7.66 -25.69
CA GLN A 19 23.61 7.36 -24.35
C GLN A 19 23.78 8.64 -23.54
N ALA A 20 24.25 9.72 -24.17
CA ALA A 20 24.33 11.03 -23.53
C ALA A 20 22.95 11.56 -23.15
N LEU A 21 21.94 11.38 -24.03
CA LEU A 21 20.55 11.76 -23.77
C LEU A 21 19.93 10.95 -22.61
N ASP A 22 20.07 9.62 -22.61
CA ASP A 22 19.58 8.76 -21.52
C ASP A 22 20.22 9.12 -20.18
N GLN A 23 21.54 9.35 -20.16
CA GLN A 23 22.27 9.78 -18.97
C GLN A 23 21.77 11.14 -18.46
N LEU A 24 21.57 12.10 -19.36
CA LEU A 24 21.07 13.44 -19.04
C LEU A 24 19.65 13.39 -18.46
N LEU A 25 18.75 12.60 -19.06
CA LEU A 25 17.37 12.47 -18.60
C LEU A 25 17.26 11.71 -17.27
N ARG A 26 17.97 10.60 -17.08
CA ARG A 26 18.02 9.86 -15.80
C ARG A 26 18.50 10.74 -14.66
N ARG A 27 19.49 11.60 -14.94
CA ARG A 27 20.06 12.51 -13.95
C ARG A 27 19.06 13.56 -13.48
N TYR A 28 18.22 14.06 -14.37
CA TYR A 28 17.28 15.15 -14.11
C TYR A 28 15.86 14.69 -13.78
N LEU A 29 15.54 13.42 -13.99
CA LEU A 29 14.25 12.82 -13.64
C LEU A 29 13.87 13.04 -12.16
N PRO A 30 14.74 12.84 -11.15
CA PRO A 30 14.36 13.09 -9.76
C PRO A 30 14.03 14.56 -9.49
N LEU A 31 14.72 15.50 -10.13
CA LEU A 31 14.42 16.92 -9.99
C LEU A 31 13.06 17.27 -10.60
N VAL A 32 12.77 16.75 -11.81
CA VAL A 32 11.48 16.95 -12.47
C VAL A 32 10.35 16.30 -11.67
N TYR A 33 10.57 15.08 -11.15
CA TYR A 33 9.61 14.38 -10.31
C TYR A 33 9.33 15.15 -9.01
N ASN A 34 10.35 15.74 -8.39
CA ASN A 34 10.16 16.57 -7.22
C ASN A 34 9.44 17.88 -7.53
N VAL A 35 9.76 18.55 -8.64
CA VAL A 35 9.07 19.79 -9.04
C VAL A 35 7.61 19.52 -9.40
N VAL A 36 7.33 18.51 -10.22
CA VAL A 36 5.97 18.14 -10.65
C VAL A 36 5.19 17.51 -9.50
N GLY A 37 5.79 16.55 -8.80
CA GLY A 37 5.21 15.88 -7.65
C GLY A 37 4.95 16.83 -6.49
N SER A 38 5.79 17.84 -6.27
CA SER A 38 5.51 18.90 -5.30
C SER A 38 4.44 19.87 -5.79
N ALA A 39 4.35 20.15 -7.09
CA ALA A 39 3.36 21.08 -7.62
C ALA A 39 1.97 20.46 -7.81
N LEU A 40 1.90 19.17 -8.07
CA LEU A 40 0.69 18.34 -8.14
C LEU A 40 0.44 17.56 -6.84
N HIS A 41 1.33 17.69 -5.86
CA HIS A 41 1.25 17.14 -4.51
C HIS A 41 0.87 15.64 -4.47
N GLY A 42 1.54 14.80 -5.28
CA GLY A 42 1.34 13.35 -5.28
C GLY A 42 0.09 12.82 -6.02
N HIS A 43 -0.63 13.67 -6.76
CA HIS A 43 -1.79 13.26 -7.58
C HIS A 43 -1.45 12.08 -8.51
N ALA A 44 -2.44 11.25 -8.86
CA ALA A 44 -2.30 10.18 -9.86
C ALA A 44 -1.84 10.66 -11.26
N ASP A 45 -1.84 11.97 -11.51
CA ASP A 45 -1.40 12.59 -12.76
C ASP A 45 0.11 12.94 -12.71
N VAL A 46 0.80 12.74 -11.59
CA VAL A 46 2.22 13.08 -11.43
C VAL A 46 3.06 12.33 -12.45
N ASP A 47 2.86 11.02 -12.57
CA ASP A 47 3.62 10.19 -13.50
C ASP A 47 3.36 10.59 -14.96
N ASP A 48 2.11 10.91 -15.30
CA ASP A 48 1.72 11.40 -16.64
C ASP A 48 2.39 12.75 -16.97
N VAL A 49 2.39 13.70 -16.03
CA VAL A 49 2.95 15.03 -16.25
C VAL A 49 4.47 14.99 -16.26
N VAL A 50 5.10 14.13 -15.45
CA VAL A 50 6.54 13.86 -15.53
C VAL A 50 6.88 13.24 -16.88
N GLN A 51 6.15 12.22 -17.32
CA GLN A 51 6.34 11.59 -18.63
C GLN A 51 6.23 12.61 -19.77
N GLU A 52 5.16 13.40 -19.79
CA GLU A 52 4.97 14.44 -20.82
C GLU A 52 6.07 15.51 -20.77
N THR A 53 6.55 15.86 -19.58
CA THR A 53 7.67 16.79 -19.39
C THR A 53 8.96 16.23 -20.00
N MET A 54 9.30 14.97 -19.72
CA MET A 54 10.51 14.32 -20.23
C MET A 54 10.48 14.15 -21.75
N VAL A 55 9.32 13.80 -22.32
CA VAL A 55 9.11 13.70 -23.77
C VAL A 55 9.29 15.06 -24.44
N ARG A 56 8.68 16.12 -23.89
CA ARG A 56 8.80 17.48 -24.44
C ARG A 56 10.20 18.06 -24.28
N ALA A 57 10.89 17.75 -23.18
CA ALA A 57 12.29 18.13 -22.99
C ALA A 57 13.17 17.47 -24.05
N THR A 58 12.96 16.18 -24.35
CA THR A 58 13.70 15.48 -25.41
C THR A 58 13.47 16.12 -26.78
N ALA A 59 12.21 16.41 -27.13
CA ALA A 59 11.88 17.03 -28.42
C ALA A 59 12.39 18.47 -28.57
N ALA A 60 12.45 19.23 -27.47
CA ALA A 60 12.87 20.63 -27.48
C ALA A 60 14.38 20.82 -27.28
N LEU A 61 15.12 19.76 -26.92
CA LEU A 61 16.55 19.81 -26.61
C LEU A 61 17.42 20.46 -27.71
N PRO A 62 17.19 20.20 -29.03
CA PRO A 62 17.97 20.84 -30.09
C PRO A 62 17.80 22.37 -30.16
N THR A 63 16.78 22.94 -29.50
CA THR A 63 16.49 24.38 -29.51
C THR A 63 17.18 25.14 -28.37
N LEU A 64 17.80 24.44 -27.42
CA LEU A 64 18.53 25.03 -26.31
C LEU A 64 19.85 25.64 -26.80
N ARG A 65 19.94 26.97 -26.81
CA ARG A 65 21.13 27.71 -27.31
C ARG A 65 22.25 27.85 -26.30
N ASP A 66 21.92 27.83 -25.01
CA ASP A 66 22.87 27.96 -23.90
C ASP A 66 22.76 26.69 -23.05
N THR A 67 23.72 25.79 -23.27
CA THR A 67 23.80 24.46 -22.69
C THR A 67 24.05 24.50 -21.19
N THR A 68 24.66 25.57 -20.68
CA THR A 68 24.88 25.80 -19.24
C THR A 68 23.59 26.05 -18.46
N ARG A 69 22.46 26.26 -19.16
CA ARG A 69 21.14 26.55 -18.58
C ARG A 69 20.18 25.37 -18.67
N PHE A 70 20.67 24.18 -18.99
CA PHE A 70 19.84 22.98 -19.14
C PHE A 70 18.97 22.71 -17.90
N ARG A 71 19.55 22.83 -16.70
CA ARG A 71 18.83 22.66 -15.43
C ARG A 71 17.63 23.60 -15.27
N SER A 72 17.82 24.91 -15.46
CA SER A 72 16.71 25.87 -15.34
C SER A 72 15.70 25.75 -16.47
N TRP A 73 16.17 25.36 -17.66
CA TRP A 73 15.34 25.13 -18.83
C TRP A 73 14.37 23.95 -18.65
N ILE A 74 14.84 22.79 -18.17
CA ILE A 74 13.99 21.62 -17.96
C ILE A 74 12.95 21.85 -16.85
N ILE A 75 13.31 22.59 -15.79
CA ILE A 75 12.37 23.04 -14.75
C ILE A 75 11.28 23.94 -15.35
N THR A 76 11.65 24.82 -16.29
CA THR A 76 10.68 25.70 -16.97
C THR A 76 9.66 24.90 -17.78
N ILE A 77 10.08 23.79 -18.43
CA ILE A 77 9.17 22.89 -19.15
C ILE A 77 8.21 22.21 -18.16
N ALA A 78 8.73 21.69 -17.04
CA ALA A 78 7.94 21.05 -15.99
C ALA A 78 6.84 21.98 -15.45
N VAL A 79 7.22 23.21 -15.07
CA VAL A 79 6.30 24.23 -14.56
C VAL A 79 5.21 24.59 -15.60
N ARG A 80 5.56 24.67 -16.88
CA ARG A 80 4.59 24.93 -17.95
C ARG A 80 3.59 23.79 -18.13
N GLN A 81 4.01 22.52 -17.99
CA GLN A 81 3.09 21.38 -18.07
C GLN A 81 2.08 21.38 -16.92
N VAL A 82 2.56 21.61 -15.69
CA VAL A 82 1.70 21.76 -14.51
C VAL A 82 0.65 22.85 -14.73
N GLN A 83 1.04 24.01 -15.29
CA GLN A 83 0.11 25.10 -15.58
C GLN A 83 -0.90 24.75 -16.68
N ALA A 84 -0.47 24.11 -17.76
CA ALA A 84 -1.37 23.70 -18.85
C ALA A 84 -2.45 22.72 -18.34
N ARG A 85 -2.04 21.76 -17.50
CA ARG A 85 -2.94 20.77 -16.88
C ARG A 85 -3.93 21.42 -15.91
N SER A 86 -3.45 22.31 -15.03
CA SER A 86 -4.30 23.06 -14.10
C SER A 86 -5.37 23.90 -14.85
N ARG A 87 -4.99 24.56 -15.94
CA ARG A 87 -5.92 25.33 -16.79
C ARG A 87 -6.93 24.44 -17.53
N ALA A 88 -6.50 23.29 -18.03
CA ALA A 88 -7.38 22.32 -18.68
C ALA A 88 -8.43 21.76 -17.70
N ARG A 89 -8.01 21.43 -16.47
CA ARG A 89 -8.89 20.98 -15.37
C ARG A 89 -9.92 22.05 -14.99
N ALA A 90 -9.48 23.30 -14.79
CA ALA A 90 -10.37 24.42 -14.50
C ALA A 90 -11.42 24.65 -15.61
N ARG A 91 -11.03 24.49 -16.88
CA ARG A 91 -11.95 24.58 -18.04
C ARG A 91 -12.93 23.41 -18.13
N ARG A 92 -12.51 22.21 -17.72
CA ARG A 92 -13.38 21.01 -17.70
C ARG A 92 -14.44 21.12 -16.61
N ILE A 93 -14.03 21.50 -15.40
CA ILE A 93 -14.92 21.79 -14.26
C ILE A 93 -15.92 22.89 -14.62
N SER A 94 -15.47 23.96 -15.27
CA SER A 94 -16.35 25.06 -15.72
C SER A 94 -17.32 24.66 -16.86
N ARG A 95 -17.03 23.61 -17.63
CA ARG A 95 -17.93 23.06 -18.68
C ARG A 95 -18.95 22.09 -18.08
N GLU A 96 -18.51 21.22 -17.16
CA GLU A 96 -19.36 20.24 -16.46
C GLU A 96 -20.33 20.91 -15.48
N SER A 97 -19.94 22.02 -14.85
CA SER A 97 -20.80 22.80 -13.95
C SER A 97 -22.02 23.48 -14.60
N SER A 98 -22.23 23.30 -15.91
CA SER A 98 -23.40 23.81 -16.63
C SER A 98 -24.58 22.82 -16.67
N LEU A 99 -24.37 21.53 -16.31
CA LEU A 99 -25.38 20.48 -16.49
C LEU A 99 -25.86 19.77 -15.21
N GLU A 100 -25.25 19.99 -14.05
CA GLU A 100 -25.72 19.39 -12.80
C GLU A 100 -25.65 20.40 -11.65
N ARG A 101 -26.81 20.78 -11.12
CA ARG A 101 -26.95 21.61 -9.93
C ARG A 101 -27.85 20.88 -8.94
N TYR A 102 -27.26 20.18 -7.96
CA TYR A 102 -27.79 19.99 -6.60
C TYR A 102 -26.73 19.38 -5.66
N GLY A 103 -26.46 20.07 -4.52
CA GLY A 103 -25.91 19.48 -3.29
C GLY A 103 -24.39 19.54 -3.07
N ASP A 104 -23.94 20.44 -2.21
CA ASP A 104 -22.59 20.58 -1.58
C ASP A 104 -21.35 20.42 -2.47
N GLN A 105 -20.91 21.55 -3.03
CA GLN A 105 -19.56 21.69 -3.58
C GLN A 105 -18.63 22.24 -2.49
N ALA A 106 -17.92 21.36 -1.78
CA ALA A 106 -16.61 21.72 -1.25
C ALA A 106 -15.70 22.04 -2.45
N ALA A 107 -14.97 23.15 -2.39
CA ALA A 107 -14.01 23.46 -3.45
C ALA A 107 -12.98 22.31 -3.51
N PRO A 108 -12.53 21.84 -4.69
CA PRO A 108 -11.51 20.79 -4.79
C PRO A 108 -10.17 21.15 -4.09
N GLU A 109 -9.96 22.43 -3.76
CA GLU A 109 -8.84 22.92 -2.95
C GLU A 109 -9.01 22.70 -1.43
N SER A 110 -10.26 22.54 -0.97
CA SER A 110 -10.61 22.19 0.41
C SER A 110 -10.21 20.74 0.68
N ASP A 111 -10.70 19.80 -0.14
CA ASP A 111 -10.41 18.37 -0.01
C ASP A 111 -8.89 18.11 -0.02
N PHE A 112 -8.14 18.84 -0.86
CA PHE A 112 -6.69 18.73 -1.00
C PHE A 112 -5.90 19.04 0.28
N VAL A 113 -6.25 20.11 0.99
CA VAL A 113 -5.53 20.49 2.22
C VAL A 113 -5.91 19.58 3.38
N ASP A 114 -7.14 19.08 3.42
CA ASP A 114 -7.55 18.09 4.41
C ASP A 114 -6.82 16.76 4.14
N LEU A 115 -6.72 16.32 2.88
CA LEU A 115 -5.91 15.18 2.42
C LEU A 115 -4.42 15.34 2.74
N THR A 116 -3.82 16.51 2.50
CA THR A 116 -2.38 16.75 2.77
C THR A 116 -2.07 16.73 4.27
N VAL A 117 -2.97 17.26 5.10
CA VAL A 117 -2.85 17.21 6.57
C VAL A 117 -2.95 15.76 7.07
N LEU A 118 -3.84 14.96 6.48
CA LEU A 118 -4.02 13.53 6.76
C LEU A 118 -2.83 12.66 6.29
N GLU A 119 -2.38 12.82 5.04
CA GLU A 119 -1.33 12.01 4.40
C GLU A 119 0.07 12.29 4.98
N LEU A 120 0.39 13.55 5.28
CA LEU A 120 1.69 13.93 5.85
C LEU A 120 1.70 13.94 7.38
N GLY A 121 0.58 13.63 8.04
CA GLY A 121 0.47 13.56 9.51
C GLY A 121 0.91 14.86 10.19
N LEU A 122 0.59 16.00 9.59
CA LEU A 122 1.09 17.30 10.06
C LEU A 122 0.29 17.74 11.28
N SER A 123 1.00 18.10 12.36
CA SER A 123 0.38 18.60 13.60
C SER A 123 0.92 19.98 13.98
N GLY A 124 0.23 20.64 14.91
CA GLY A 124 0.61 21.94 15.45
C GLY A 124 0.86 23.00 14.37
N GLN A 125 1.99 23.71 14.47
CA GLN A 125 2.28 24.82 13.56
C GLN A 125 2.52 24.40 12.11
N ARG A 126 2.82 23.11 11.83
CA ARG A 126 3.02 22.60 10.46
C ARG A 126 1.69 22.37 9.73
N ARG A 127 0.69 21.85 10.44
CA ARG A 127 -0.70 21.77 9.96
C ARG A 127 -1.23 23.13 9.56
N GLU A 128 -1.03 24.12 10.45
CA GLU A 128 -1.46 25.50 10.21
C GLU A 128 -0.81 26.13 8.97
N VAL A 129 0.44 25.79 8.65
CA VAL A 129 1.11 26.26 7.43
C VAL A 129 0.41 25.71 6.19
N VAL A 130 0.09 24.42 6.19
CA VAL A 130 -0.60 23.76 5.06
C VAL A 130 -2.04 24.26 4.94
N GLU A 131 -2.77 24.40 6.04
CA GLU A 131 -4.12 24.99 6.04
C GLU A 131 -4.12 26.45 5.58
N ALA A 132 -3.09 27.22 5.95
CA ALA A 132 -2.93 28.60 5.52
C ALA A 132 -2.65 28.75 4.02
N THR A 133 -2.20 27.69 3.31
CA THR A 133 -2.00 27.75 1.85
C THR A 133 -3.30 27.95 1.08
N ARG A 134 -4.46 27.56 1.65
CA ARG A 134 -5.80 27.83 1.09
C ARG A 134 -6.06 29.32 0.87
N TRP A 135 -5.39 30.17 1.64
CA TRP A 135 -5.55 31.62 1.61
C TRP A 135 -4.60 32.31 0.62
N LEU A 136 -3.72 31.55 -0.03
CA LEU A 136 -2.80 32.06 -1.04
C LEU A 136 -3.44 32.01 -2.44
N SER A 137 -3.13 33.02 -3.26
CA SER A 137 -3.48 33.00 -4.68
C SER A 137 -2.79 31.83 -5.39
N PRO A 138 -3.35 31.30 -6.50
CA PRO A 138 -2.71 30.24 -7.28
C PRO A 138 -1.27 30.58 -7.69
N GLU A 139 -1.00 31.86 -7.99
CA GLU A 139 0.34 32.33 -8.35
C GLU A 139 1.30 32.37 -7.15
N ASP A 140 0.80 32.68 -5.96
CA ASP A 140 1.60 32.65 -4.73
C ASP A 140 1.87 31.22 -4.25
N ARG A 141 0.93 30.28 -4.46
CA ARG A 141 1.16 28.84 -4.18
C ARG A 141 2.23 28.25 -5.10
N GLN A 142 2.24 28.65 -6.37
CA GLN A 142 3.30 28.27 -7.30
C GLN A 142 4.65 28.84 -6.86
N LEU A 143 4.68 30.11 -6.47
CA LEU A 143 5.90 30.74 -5.97
C LEU A 143 6.38 30.11 -4.67
N LEU A 144 5.46 29.71 -3.78
CA LEU A 144 5.75 28.96 -2.56
C LEU A 144 6.42 27.62 -2.88
N THR A 145 5.95 26.90 -3.91
CA THR A 145 6.54 25.62 -4.36
C THR A 145 7.97 25.79 -4.86
N LEU A 146 8.22 26.79 -5.72
CA LEU A 146 9.56 27.06 -6.23
C LEU A 146 10.50 27.55 -5.11
N TRP A 147 10.00 28.41 -4.23
CA TRP A 147 10.74 28.90 -3.08
C TRP A 147 11.06 27.79 -2.06
N TRP A 148 10.20 26.78 -1.95
CA TRP A 148 10.47 25.58 -1.15
C TRP A 148 11.67 24.81 -1.69
N GLN A 149 11.74 24.59 -3.00
CA GLN A 149 12.88 23.93 -3.62
C GLN A 149 14.16 24.76 -3.48
N GLU A 150 14.06 26.10 -3.49
CA GLU A 150 15.20 26.97 -3.15
C GLU A 150 15.64 26.80 -1.69
N ALA A 151 14.70 26.78 -0.75
CA ALA A 151 14.99 26.61 0.67
C ALA A 151 15.56 25.21 1.00
N ALA A 152 15.18 24.19 0.22
CA ALA A 152 15.74 22.84 0.31
C ALA A 152 17.14 22.70 -0.31
N GLY A 153 17.65 23.74 -0.97
CA GLY A 153 18.96 23.73 -1.63
C GLY A 153 18.95 23.12 -3.04
N GLU A 154 17.79 22.74 -3.55
CA GLU A 154 17.63 22.14 -4.88
C GLU A 154 17.57 23.18 -6.00
N LEU A 155 17.18 24.43 -5.68
CA LEU A 155 17.21 25.55 -6.63
C LEU A 155 18.05 26.71 -6.10
N THR A 156 18.76 27.38 -7.00
CA THR A 156 19.32 28.70 -6.74
C THR A 156 18.27 29.79 -6.97
N ARG A 157 18.46 30.95 -6.35
CA ARG A 157 17.61 32.14 -6.56
C ARG A 157 17.52 32.56 -8.04
N THR A 158 18.54 32.29 -8.85
CA THR A 158 18.52 32.57 -10.30
C THR A 158 17.55 31.64 -11.01
N GLU A 159 17.66 30.34 -10.76
CA GLU A 159 16.85 29.32 -11.40
C GLU A 159 15.37 29.47 -11.04
N LEU A 160 15.09 29.84 -9.78
CA LEU A 160 13.74 30.20 -9.35
C LEU A 160 13.20 31.40 -10.12
N ALA A 161 13.99 32.47 -10.26
CA ALA A 161 13.59 33.68 -10.97
C ALA A 161 13.25 33.37 -12.45
N GLU A 162 14.07 32.55 -13.10
CA GLU A 162 13.88 32.09 -14.47
C GLU A 162 12.62 31.24 -14.63
N ALA A 163 12.42 30.27 -13.74
CA ALA A 163 11.24 29.40 -13.73
C ALA A 163 9.94 30.19 -13.45
N ALA A 164 10.02 31.24 -12.62
CA ALA A 164 8.92 32.15 -12.34
C ALA A 164 8.70 33.19 -13.46
N GLY A 165 9.60 33.32 -14.42
CA GLY A 165 9.56 34.32 -15.49
C GLY A 165 9.75 35.76 -15.00
N LEU A 166 10.54 35.96 -13.93
CA LEU A 166 10.74 37.25 -13.26
C LEU A 166 12.23 37.59 -13.15
N ASP A 167 12.55 38.88 -13.04
CA ASP A 167 13.90 39.32 -12.67
C ASP A 167 14.21 39.02 -11.18
N ARG A 168 15.50 38.81 -10.85
CA ARG A 168 15.98 38.50 -9.49
C ARG A 168 15.49 39.52 -8.44
N LYS A 169 15.42 40.81 -8.76
CA LYS A 169 14.92 41.82 -7.81
C LYS A 169 13.42 41.71 -7.60
N HIS A 170 12.66 41.47 -8.67
CA HIS A 170 11.22 41.31 -8.62
C HIS A 170 10.80 40.04 -7.89
N VAL A 171 11.53 38.93 -8.08
CA VAL A 171 11.19 37.66 -7.41
C VAL A 171 11.43 37.74 -5.91
N ALA A 172 12.47 38.45 -5.45
CA ALA A 172 12.72 38.65 -4.03
C ALA A 172 11.57 39.41 -3.33
N VAL A 173 11.07 40.47 -3.98
CA VAL A 173 9.91 41.23 -3.48
C VAL A 173 8.65 40.36 -3.47
N ARG A 174 8.44 39.54 -4.49
CA ARG A 174 7.28 38.67 -4.61
C ARG A 174 7.28 37.56 -3.56
N ILE A 175 8.46 36.96 -3.29
CA ILE A 175 8.64 35.97 -2.22
C ILE A 175 8.34 36.60 -0.85
N GLN A 176 8.84 37.80 -0.58
CA GLN A 176 8.57 38.45 0.70
C GLN A 176 7.06 38.73 0.88
N ARG A 177 6.37 39.20 -0.17
CA ARG A 177 4.92 39.41 -0.13
C ARG A 177 4.14 38.11 0.07
N MET A 178 4.56 37.02 -0.55
CA MET A 178 3.94 35.70 -0.38
C MET A 178 4.13 35.20 1.06
N LYS A 179 5.32 35.36 1.65
CA LYS A 179 5.59 35.02 3.05
C LYS A 179 4.73 35.82 4.02
N ASP A 180 4.62 37.13 3.81
CA ASP A 180 3.79 38.00 4.65
C ASP A 180 2.30 37.58 4.59
N ARG A 181 1.83 37.11 3.42
CA ARG A 181 0.48 36.58 3.23
C ARG A 181 0.28 35.23 3.93
N LEU A 182 1.26 34.34 3.83
CA LEU A 182 1.23 33.04 4.50
C LEU A 182 1.17 33.22 6.02
N GLU A 183 2.00 34.11 6.58
CA GLU A 183 2.00 34.37 8.02
C GLU A 183 0.68 34.98 8.50
N LEU A 184 0.12 35.92 7.74
CA LEU A 184 -1.21 36.45 8.01
C LEU A 184 -2.29 35.35 8.01
N ALA A 185 -2.26 34.47 7.00
CA ALA A 185 -3.20 33.38 6.87
C ALA A 185 -3.11 32.38 8.03
N ARG A 186 -1.90 32.09 8.51
CA ARG A 186 -1.68 31.24 9.70
C ARG A 186 -2.26 31.85 10.97
N ILE A 187 -2.11 33.17 11.16
CA ILE A 187 -2.72 33.88 12.29
C ILE A 187 -4.25 33.80 12.20
N VAL A 188 -4.82 34.03 11.02
CA VAL A 188 -6.27 33.93 10.80
C VAL A 188 -6.76 32.50 11.09
N GLN A 189 -6.09 31.48 10.55
CA GLN A 189 -6.42 30.07 10.76
C GLN A 189 -6.38 29.69 12.25
N ARG A 190 -5.34 30.08 12.98
CA ARG A 190 -5.22 29.81 14.41
C ARG A 190 -6.30 30.50 15.25
N VAL A 191 -6.69 31.73 14.90
CA VAL A 191 -7.78 32.44 15.59
C VAL A 191 -9.12 31.74 15.34
N LEU A 192 -9.34 31.16 14.16
CA LEU A 192 -10.54 30.39 13.84
C LEU A 192 -10.60 29.05 14.57
N THR A 193 -9.48 28.32 14.67
CA THR A 193 -9.46 26.95 15.23
C THR A 193 -9.33 26.90 16.76
N SER A 194 -8.68 27.88 17.39
CA SER A 194 -8.40 27.85 18.84
C SER A 194 -9.57 28.24 19.76
N GLY A 195 -10.75 28.60 19.21
CA GLY A 195 -11.96 28.95 19.98
C GLY A 195 -11.86 30.23 20.83
N ARG A 196 -10.67 30.83 20.99
CA ARG A 196 -10.44 32.15 21.60
C ARG A 196 -10.55 33.26 20.55
N GLY A 197 -11.56 33.17 19.69
CA GLY A 197 -11.66 33.97 18.47
C GLY A 197 -11.82 35.46 18.77
N CYS A 198 -11.06 36.32 18.08
CA CYS A 198 -11.36 37.75 18.02
C CYS A 198 -12.72 37.93 17.33
N PRO A 199 -13.79 38.36 18.03
CA PRO A 199 -15.14 38.37 17.46
C PRO A 199 -15.26 39.28 16.24
N ARG A 200 -14.44 40.34 16.22
CA ARG A 200 -14.36 41.30 15.11
C ARG A 200 -13.65 40.71 13.89
N LEU A 201 -12.68 39.81 14.06
CA LEU A 201 -12.05 39.08 12.95
C LEU A 201 -13.04 38.05 12.37
N THR A 202 -13.74 37.30 13.22
CA THR A 202 -14.75 36.32 12.81
C THR A 202 -15.90 37.01 12.04
N ALA A 203 -16.37 38.17 12.52
CA ALA A 203 -17.38 38.97 11.83
C ALA A 203 -16.90 39.52 10.47
N MET A 204 -15.59 39.73 10.29
CA MET A 204 -15.01 40.15 9.01
C MET A 204 -14.98 39.03 7.96
N LEU A 205 -15.10 37.76 8.37
CA LEU A 205 -15.00 36.56 7.52
C LEU A 205 -16.37 35.99 7.10
N HIS A 206 -17.48 36.46 7.69
CA HIS A 206 -18.83 36.05 7.31
C HIS A 206 -19.31 36.76 6.04
N LYS A 207 -18.86 36.27 4.87
CA LYS A 207 -19.55 36.33 3.58
C LYS A 207 -18.91 35.29 2.66
N GLY A 208 -19.63 34.21 2.37
CA GLY A 208 -19.14 33.06 1.62
C GLY A 208 -18.61 33.41 0.23
N GLY A 209 -17.44 32.87 -0.08
CA GLY A 209 -16.79 32.89 -1.38
C GLY A 209 -15.47 32.12 -1.34
N THR A 210 -15.19 31.34 -2.38
CA THR A 210 -13.96 30.56 -2.58
C THR A 210 -12.75 31.47 -2.81
N SER A 211 -11.63 31.18 -2.11
CA SER A 211 -10.33 31.89 -2.11
C SER A 211 -10.38 33.43 -1.89
N PRO A 212 -9.85 33.95 -0.77
CA PRO A 212 -9.95 35.38 -0.44
C PRO A 212 -9.15 36.27 -1.40
N GLY A 213 -9.77 37.32 -1.91
CA GLY A 213 -9.12 38.27 -2.83
C GLY A 213 -8.17 39.25 -2.13
N ASP A 214 -7.27 39.90 -2.88
CA ASP A 214 -6.26 40.85 -2.37
C ASP A 214 -6.83 41.96 -1.46
N ARG A 215 -8.05 42.46 -1.76
CA ARG A 215 -8.71 43.51 -0.96
C ARG A 215 -9.20 43.01 0.39
N GLU A 216 -9.49 41.73 0.51
CA GLU A 216 -9.93 41.07 1.73
C GLU A 216 -8.74 40.76 2.63
N LEU A 217 -7.69 40.16 2.05
CA LEU A 217 -6.41 39.93 2.73
C LEU A 217 -5.82 41.24 3.29
N ASN A 218 -5.88 42.35 2.54
CA ASN A 218 -5.43 43.66 3.03
C ASN A 218 -6.26 44.21 4.21
N ARG A 219 -7.57 43.92 4.25
CA ARG A 219 -8.44 44.29 5.37
C ARG A 219 -8.13 43.46 6.60
N LEU A 220 -7.96 42.14 6.45
CA LEU A 220 -7.55 41.22 7.52
C LEU A 220 -6.18 41.60 8.07
N ALA A 221 -5.20 41.88 7.20
CA ALA A 221 -3.85 42.33 7.59
C ALA A 221 -3.89 43.60 8.46
N ARG A 222 -4.73 44.56 8.10
CA ARG A 222 -4.89 45.81 8.86
C ARG A 222 -5.51 45.58 10.23
N HIS A 223 -6.45 44.64 10.33
CA HIS A 223 -7.06 44.25 11.58
C HIS A 223 -6.06 43.51 12.49
N VAL A 224 -5.38 42.47 11.99
CA VAL A 224 -4.38 41.70 12.74
C VAL A 224 -3.28 42.60 13.29
N ARG A 225 -2.84 43.63 12.55
CA ARG A 225 -1.85 44.61 13.04
C ARG A 225 -2.35 45.54 14.15
N ARG A 226 -3.66 45.74 14.29
CA ARG A 226 -4.25 46.73 15.24
C ARG A 226 -4.96 46.08 16.43
N CYS A 227 -5.33 44.81 16.33
CA CYS A 227 -6.00 44.07 17.39
C CYS A 227 -4.98 43.40 18.32
N GLU A 228 -5.09 43.65 19.63
CA GLU A 228 -4.16 43.11 20.62
C GLU A 228 -4.24 41.59 20.73
N ASP A 229 -5.44 41.01 20.69
CA ASP A 229 -5.68 39.56 20.76
C ASP A 229 -5.11 38.81 19.55
N CYS A 230 -5.33 39.33 18.35
CA CYS A 230 -4.75 38.78 17.12
C CYS A 230 -3.22 38.87 17.12
N ARG A 231 -2.64 39.97 17.63
CA ARG A 231 -1.19 40.12 17.77
C ARG A 231 -0.62 39.17 18.82
N ALA A 232 -1.31 38.96 19.94
CA ALA A 232 -0.90 38.03 20.98
C ALA A 232 -0.90 36.59 20.45
N THR A 233 -1.89 36.22 19.63
CA THR A 233 -2.00 34.89 18.98
C THR A 233 -0.83 34.59 18.03
N GLY A 234 -0.26 35.62 17.40
CA GLY A 234 0.95 35.50 16.58
C GLY A 234 2.26 35.44 17.36
N ARG A 235 2.29 35.76 18.67
CA ARG A 235 3.52 35.68 19.49
C ARG A 235 3.85 34.22 19.76
N GLY A 236 5.08 33.79 19.40
CA GLY A 236 5.53 32.40 19.56
C GLY A 236 5.28 31.50 18.34
N MET A 237 4.81 32.06 17.22
CA MET A 237 4.85 31.34 15.93
C MET A 237 6.30 31.15 15.47
N VAL A 238 6.63 29.93 15.10
CA VAL A 238 7.87 29.62 14.40
C VAL A 238 7.73 30.12 12.96
N PRO A 239 8.76 30.80 12.41
CA PRO A 239 8.73 31.26 11.03
C PRO A 239 8.46 30.08 10.07
N PRO A 240 7.60 30.25 9.06
CA PRO A 240 7.21 29.17 8.15
C PRO A 240 8.42 28.54 7.46
N GLU A 241 9.48 29.31 7.22
CA GLU A 241 10.77 28.83 6.69
C GLU A 241 11.35 27.66 7.50
N ARG A 242 11.25 27.71 8.83
CA ARG A 242 11.82 26.71 9.73
C ARG A 242 10.88 25.52 9.95
N LEU A 243 9.58 25.73 9.76
CA LEU A 243 8.58 24.67 9.85
C LEU A 243 8.56 23.78 8.60
N LEU A 244 8.90 24.37 7.46
CA LEU A 244 8.95 23.72 6.15
C LEU A 244 10.26 22.96 5.88
N ALA A 245 11.35 23.29 6.59
CA ALA A 245 12.56 22.50 6.60
C ALA A 245 12.29 21.10 7.21
N GLY A 246 12.28 20.06 6.37
CA GLY A 246 12.08 18.66 6.78
C GLY A 246 10.82 17.96 6.27
N ILE A 247 9.98 18.61 5.45
CA ILE A 247 8.86 17.95 4.75
C ILE A 247 9.39 17.31 3.44
N ALA A 248 10.37 16.41 3.53
CA ALA A 248 11.20 16.00 2.41
C ALA A 248 10.51 15.13 1.32
N LEU A 249 10.72 15.57 0.07
CA LEU A 249 10.90 14.90 -1.23
C LEU A 249 10.16 13.57 -1.50
N LEU A 250 9.41 13.56 -2.61
CA LEU A 250 8.74 12.36 -3.12
C LEU A 250 9.79 11.39 -3.69
N PRO A 251 9.78 10.10 -3.29
CA PRO A 251 10.61 9.10 -3.93
C PRO A 251 10.15 8.90 -5.38
N VAL A 252 11.10 8.79 -6.31
CA VAL A 252 10.82 8.45 -7.71
C VAL A 252 10.56 6.95 -7.78
N PRO A 253 9.43 6.48 -8.34
CA PRO A 253 9.20 5.06 -8.57
C PRO A 253 10.29 4.44 -9.46
N ASP A 254 10.82 3.27 -9.08
CA ASP A 254 11.90 2.58 -9.80
C ASP A 254 11.54 2.25 -11.26
N ALA A 255 10.25 2.08 -11.57
CA ALA A 255 9.74 1.87 -12.93
C ALA A 255 10.04 3.06 -13.88
N LEU A 256 10.06 4.29 -13.36
CA LEU A 256 10.39 5.49 -14.13
C LEU A 256 11.90 5.68 -14.27
N ALA A 257 12.67 5.25 -13.27
CA ALA A 257 14.14 5.28 -13.30
C ALA A 257 14.73 4.22 -14.26
N HIS A 258 14.09 3.05 -14.39
CA HIS A 258 14.54 1.93 -15.23
C HIS A 258 13.80 1.81 -16.58
N GLY A 259 12.67 2.48 -16.76
CA GLY A 259 11.87 2.46 -18.00
C GLY A 259 12.30 3.43 -19.09
N LEU A 260 13.21 4.37 -18.80
CA LEU A 260 13.64 5.44 -19.73
C LEU A 260 14.17 4.91 -21.08
N SER A 261 14.89 3.78 -21.08
CA SER A 261 15.39 3.15 -22.31
C SER A 261 14.30 2.51 -23.17
N GLY A 262 13.20 2.02 -22.58
CA GLY A 262 12.04 1.51 -23.31
C GLY A 262 11.13 2.62 -23.84
N TRP A 263 11.09 3.76 -23.14
CA TRP A 263 10.31 4.93 -23.51
C TRP A 263 10.92 5.71 -24.70
N LEU A 264 12.25 5.81 -24.75
CA LEU A 264 12.96 6.45 -25.87
C LEU A 264 12.92 5.62 -27.15
N GLY A 265 12.86 4.28 -27.04
CA GLY A 265 12.74 3.38 -28.20
C GLY A 265 11.47 3.60 -29.05
N GLY A 266 10.40 4.15 -28.44
CA GLY A 266 9.19 4.54 -29.15
C GLY A 266 9.27 5.90 -29.87
N VAL A 267 10.13 6.81 -29.40
CA VAL A 267 10.23 8.17 -29.95
C VAL A 267 11.23 8.24 -31.11
N VAL A 268 12.29 7.42 -31.09
CA VAL A 268 13.22 7.29 -32.23
C VAL A 268 12.55 6.58 -33.42
N GLY A 269 11.58 5.70 -33.17
CA GLY A 269 10.75 5.06 -34.21
C GLY A 269 9.67 5.97 -34.82
N ALA A 270 9.24 7.03 -34.11
CA ALA A 270 8.23 7.97 -34.60
C ALA A 270 8.82 9.18 -35.36
N ALA A 271 10.10 9.50 -35.15
CA ALA A 271 10.77 10.60 -35.87
C ALA A 271 11.18 10.27 -37.32
N HIS A 272 11.10 9.00 -37.74
CA HIS A 272 11.30 8.57 -39.14
C HIS A 272 10.01 8.26 -39.90
N SER A 273 8.84 8.54 -39.31
CA SER A 273 7.53 8.34 -39.92
C SER A 273 6.82 9.68 -40.16
N GLY A 274 7.50 10.59 -40.87
CA GLY A 274 7.02 11.96 -41.01
C GLY A 274 7.57 12.74 -42.21
N VAL A 275 8.10 12.08 -43.24
CA VAL A 275 8.34 12.69 -44.57
C VAL A 275 8.10 11.64 -45.66
N THR A 276 6.91 11.05 -45.69
CA THR A 276 6.44 10.21 -46.82
C THR A 276 4.94 10.41 -47.01
N SER A 277 4.56 11.62 -47.40
CA SER A 277 3.37 11.86 -48.22
C SER A 277 3.43 13.27 -48.79
N LEU A 278 4.21 13.41 -49.87
CA LEU A 278 3.85 14.23 -51.01
C LEU A 278 4.45 13.54 -52.24
N LEU A 279 3.58 13.24 -53.20
CA LEU A 279 3.84 12.77 -54.57
C LEU A 279 3.92 11.24 -54.78
N SER A 280 2.75 10.58 -54.65
CA SER A 280 2.36 9.60 -55.66
C SER A 280 1.42 10.27 -56.66
N ALA A 281 1.98 10.69 -57.80
CA ALA A 281 1.26 10.82 -59.07
C ALA A 281 2.28 10.92 -60.20
N THR A 282 2.56 9.78 -60.84
CA THR A 282 2.74 9.54 -62.29
C THR A 282 3.74 8.40 -62.52
N THR A 283 3.19 7.21 -62.72
CA THR A 283 3.83 6.14 -63.50
C THR A 283 3.69 6.48 -64.98
N GLY A 284 4.79 6.50 -65.73
CA GLY A 284 4.77 6.70 -67.18
C GLY A 284 6.16 6.61 -67.82
N ALA A 285 6.55 5.37 -68.12
CA ALA A 285 7.43 4.88 -69.19
C ALA A 285 8.41 5.79 -69.97
N ALA A 286 9.56 5.18 -70.29
CA ALA A 286 10.25 5.16 -71.60
C ALA A 286 11.45 6.11 -71.88
N THR A 287 12.60 5.45 -72.10
CA THR A 287 13.59 5.59 -73.21
C THR A 287 14.24 6.93 -73.58
N GLN A 288 15.58 6.85 -73.66
CA GLN A 288 16.50 7.36 -74.70
C GLN A 288 16.84 8.87 -74.87
N HIS A 289 18.15 9.06 -75.10
CA HIS A 289 18.87 10.09 -75.86
C HIS A 289 18.99 11.55 -75.37
N ALA A 290 20.25 11.88 -75.05
CA ALA A 290 21.10 12.98 -75.56
C ALA A 290 20.53 14.41 -75.71
N GLY A 291 21.23 15.37 -75.08
CA GLY A 291 21.22 16.79 -75.48
C GLY A 291 21.39 17.78 -74.31
N LEU A 292 22.58 18.37 -74.17
CA LEU A 292 22.92 19.57 -73.37
C LEU A 292 22.27 20.87 -73.93
N PRO A 293 22.36 22.08 -73.31
CA PRO A 293 23.02 22.51 -72.04
C PRO A 293 22.25 23.53 -71.12
N ALA A 294 22.90 23.84 -69.97
CA ALA A 294 22.93 25.10 -69.16
C ALA A 294 21.73 25.42 -68.21
N ALA A 295 21.87 25.95 -66.98
CA ALA A 295 22.98 26.40 -66.14
C ALA A 295 22.59 26.47 -64.62
N ALA A 296 23.64 26.38 -63.78
CA ALA A 296 23.86 27.03 -62.48
C ALA A 296 23.27 26.52 -61.14
N LYS A 297 24.22 26.05 -60.30
CA LYS A 297 24.42 26.21 -58.82
C LYS A 297 23.45 25.46 -57.89
N ALA A 298 23.86 24.83 -56.79
CA ALA A 298 25.14 24.48 -56.16
C ALA A 298 24.83 23.57 -54.96
N ALA A 299 25.62 22.52 -54.68
CA ALA A 299 25.87 21.94 -53.35
C ALA A 299 26.80 20.71 -53.41
N ALA A 300 27.71 20.66 -52.42
CA ALA A 300 28.39 19.50 -51.81
C ALA A 300 28.96 18.34 -52.65
N SER A 301 30.23 18.00 -52.42
CA SER A 301 30.64 16.60 -52.40
C SER A 301 31.59 16.31 -51.25
N VAL A 302 31.12 15.43 -50.37
CA VAL A 302 31.86 14.60 -49.42
C VAL A 302 32.90 13.75 -50.17
N LYS A 303 34.04 13.45 -49.53
CA LYS A 303 34.74 12.19 -49.79
C LYS A 303 35.05 11.45 -48.48
N PRO A 304 34.70 10.16 -48.39
CA PRO A 304 35.03 9.28 -47.27
C PRO A 304 36.39 8.61 -47.53
N VAL A 305 37.09 8.25 -46.46
CA VAL A 305 38.17 7.25 -46.52
C VAL A 305 37.99 6.28 -45.36
N LEU A 306 37.90 5.01 -45.73
CA LEU A 306 37.90 3.82 -44.89
C LEU A 306 39.24 3.11 -45.16
N ALA A 307 40.07 2.90 -44.13
CA ALA A 307 41.18 1.93 -44.11
C ALA A 307 41.85 2.00 -42.71
N THR A 308 41.60 1.02 -41.84
CA THR A 308 42.38 -0.22 -41.57
C THR A 308 43.66 -0.03 -40.74
N GLY A 309 43.78 -0.82 -39.65
CA GLY A 309 45.05 -1.46 -39.28
C GLY A 309 45.66 -1.19 -37.90
N ALA A 310 45.41 -2.13 -36.99
CA ALA A 310 46.41 -2.86 -36.17
C ALA A 310 46.97 -2.32 -34.82
N VAL A 311 46.57 -3.03 -33.75
CA VAL A 311 47.35 -3.75 -32.70
C VAL A 311 48.55 -3.05 -32.02
N ALA A 312 48.42 -2.77 -30.71
CA ALA A 312 49.16 -3.42 -29.59
C ALA A 312 49.25 -2.55 -28.32
N THR A 313 48.80 -3.14 -27.19
CA THR A 313 49.28 -2.98 -25.79
C THR A 313 49.37 -1.60 -25.13
N GLY A 314 48.53 -1.39 -24.11
CA GLY A 314 48.75 -0.37 -23.07
C GLY A 314 47.56 -0.29 -22.11
N ALA A 315 47.76 -0.67 -20.85
CA ALA A 315 46.75 -0.81 -19.81
C ALA A 315 45.86 0.44 -19.62
N ALA A 316 44.55 0.26 -19.71
CA ALA A 316 43.58 1.22 -19.20
C ALA A 316 43.45 1.01 -17.69
N LEU A 317 44.09 1.93 -16.95
CA LEU A 317 43.88 2.17 -15.53
C LEU A 317 42.43 2.64 -15.35
N ALA A 318 41.53 1.74 -14.98
CA ALA A 318 40.20 2.12 -14.52
C ALA A 318 40.34 2.85 -13.18
N ILE A 319 40.30 4.18 -13.20
CA ILE A 319 39.97 4.98 -12.02
C ILE A 319 38.49 4.77 -11.77
N THR A 320 38.17 3.68 -11.07
CA THR A 320 36.91 3.52 -10.35
C THR A 320 37.07 4.27 -9.04
N LEU A 321 36.53 5.50 -9.00
CA LEU A 321 36.37 6.25 -7.76
C LEU A 321 35.36 5.50 -6.88
N SER A 322 35.95 4.75 -5.97
CA SER A 322 35.36 3.92 -4.95
C SER A 322 34.82 4.84 -3.85
N VAL A 323 33.51 5.01 -3.80
CA VAL A 323 32.83 5.22 -2.51
C VAL A 323 32.63 3.83 -1.93
N GLN A 324 33.42 3.51 -0.90
CA GLN A 324 33.40 2.23 -0.20
C GLN A 324 32.03 2.01 0.47
N TYR A 325 31.14 1.32 -0.25
CA TYR A 325 30.22 0.37 0.35
C TYR A 325 30.96 -0.95 0.47
N LEU A 326 31.11 -1.47 1.68
CA LEU A 326 31.63 -2.81 1.90
C LEU A 326 30.67 -3.81 1.23
N PRO A 327 31.16 -4.78 0.44
CA PRO A 327 30.35 -5.88 -0.03
C PRO A 327 29.99 -6.77 1.16
N TYR A 328 28.70 -7.02 1.37
CA TYR A 328 28.23 -8.12 2.21
C TYR A 328 28.32 -9.39 1.37
N ASP A 329 29.21 -10.28 1.76
CA ASP A 329 29.38 -11.62 1.16
C ASP A 329 28.14 -12.46 1.54
N GLU A 330 27.37 -12.93 0.55
CA GLU A 330 26.36 -13.97 0.77
C GLU A 330 27.08 -15.30 1.04
N GLY A 331 27.52 -15.50 2.28
CA GLY A 331 27.73 -16.84 2.80
C GLY A 331 26.41 -17.59 2.91
N PRO A 332 26.39 -18.94 2.82
CA PRO A 332 25.18 -19.71 3.07
C PRO A 332 24.60 -19.34 4.45
N PRO A 333 23.26 -19.38 4.62
CA PRO A 333 22.62 -18.91 5.84
C PRO A 333 23.24 -19.60 7.06
N PRO A 334 23.54 -18.85 8.15
CA PRO A 334 24.09 -19.46 9.35
C PRO A 334 23.14 -20.54 9.84
N ALA A 335 23.68 -21.70 10.20
CA ALA A 335 22.92 -22.73 10.89
C ALA A 335 22.18 -22.11 12.09
N PRO A 336 20.92 -22.52 12.36
CA PRO A 336 20.13 -21.93 13.43
C PRO A 336 20.94 -21.95 14.74
N PRO A 337 20.97 -20.85 15.50
CA PRO A 337 21.63 -20.84 16.80
C PRO A 337 20.99 -21.90 17.67
N THR A 338 21.82 -22.72 18.32
CA THR A 338 21.38 -23.63 19.37
C THR A 338 20.60 -22.81 20.40
N PRO A 339 19.36 -23.20 20.78
CA PRO A 339 18.54 -22.39 21.66
C PRO A 339 19.23 -22.23 23.02
N VAL A 340 19.74 -21.03 23.29
CA VAL A 340 20.09 -20.60 24.64
C VAL A 340 18.80 -20.12 25.28
N ALA A 341 18.29 -20.88 26.24
CA ALA A 341 17.06 -20.61 26.96
C ALA A 341 17.05 -19.19 27.56
N PRO A 342 16.17 -18.28 27.11
CA PRO A 342 15.91 -17.03 27.81
C PRO A 342 14.91 -17.29 28.93
N GLY A 343 15.23 -16.77 30.11
CA GLY A 343 14.44 -16.92 31.34
C GLY A 343 12.97 -16.53 31.18
N ARG A 344 12.13 -17.36 31.77
CA ARG A 344 10.67 -17.23 31.88
C ARG A 344 10.27 -15.80 32.28
N SER A 345 9.49 -15.15 31.42
CA SER A 345 8.61 -14.03 31.81
C SER A 345 7.18 -14.46 31.51
N ALA A 346 6.31 -14.30 32.51
CA ALA A 346 5.01 -14.95 32.63
C ALA A 346 4.04 -14.60 31.49
N SER A 347 3.52 -15.66 30.85
CA SER A 347 2.30 -15.65 30.04
C SER A 347 1.07 -15.40 30.92
N PRO A 348 -0.06 -14.92 30.35
CA PRO A 348 -1.34 -14.94 31.05
C PRO A 348 -1.68 -16.39 31.38
N THR A 349 -2.12 -16.63 32.61
CA THR A 349 -2.52 -17.95 33.11
C THR A 349 -3.70 -18.47 32.28
N VAL A 350 -3.41 -19.45 31.43
CA VAL A 350 -4.41 -20.39 30.91
C VAL A 350 -4.54 -21.46 31.98
N ASP A 351 -5.63 -21.42 32.75
CA ASP A 351 -6.09 -22.58 33.50
C ASP A 351 -6.64 -23.60 32.48
N ASP A 352 -5.75 -24.39 31.88
CA ASP A 352 -6.11 -25.65 31.24
C ASP A 352 -5.03 -26.67 31.61
N ASP A 353 -5.41 -27.58 32.51
CA ASP A 353 -4.63 -28.76 32.88
C ASP A 353 -4.40 -29.63 31.63
N PRO A 354 -3.15 -29.80 31.13
CA PRO A 354 -2.87 -30.56 29.92
C PRO A 354 -2.92 -32.09 30.13
N ALA A 355 -3.21 -32.56 31.35
CA ALA A 355 -3.03 -33.96 31.72
C ALA A 355 -4.21 -34.90 31.44
N GLN A 356 -5.33 -34.44 30.84
CA GLN A 356 -6.54 -35.27 30.74
C GLN A 356 -6.97 -35.78 29.36
N ASP A 357 -6.20 -35.59 28.28
CA ASP A 357 -6.58 -36.12 26.96
C ASP A 357 -5.55 -37.14 26.43
N THR A 358 -5.41 -38.27 27.13
CA THR A 358 -4.89 -39.51 26.52
C THR A 358 -6.07 -40.33 26.00
N GLU A 359 -6.63 -39.97 24.85
CA GLU A 359 -7.63 -40.82 24.19
C GLU A 359 -6.96 -41.82 23.22
N ALA A 360 -7.17 -43.10 23.54
CA ALA A 360 -6.95 -44.23 22.64
C ALA A 360 -7.88 -44.14 21.41
N PRO A 361 -7.51 -44.72 20.25
CA PRO A 361 -8.26 -44.59 19.03
C PRO A 361 -9.51 -45.48 19.06
N GLY A 362 -10.67 -44.88 19.36
CA GLY A 362 -11.97 -45.55 19.22
C GLY A 362 -13.06 -44.87 20.04
N SER A 363 -14.04 -44.28 19.34
CA SER A 363 -15.36 -43.84 19.84
C SER A 363 -15.50 -42.62 20.76
N GLY A 364 -14.47 -41.82 21.02
CA GLY A 364 -14.65 -40.48 21.62
C GLY A 364 -15.14 -39.45 20.60
N THR A 365 -16.24 -38.73 20.89
CA THR A 365 -16.61 -37.55 20.09
C THR A 365 -15.51 -36.50 20.23
N ARG A 366 -14.71 -36.32 19.16
CA ARG A 366 -13.58 -35.39 19.12
C ARG A 366 -14.05 -33.98 19.53
N ARG A 367 -13.50 -33.49 20.63
CA ARG A 367 -13.90 -32.20 21.22
C ARG A 367 -13.00 -31.08 20.69
N TYR A 368 -13.54 -30.21 19.83
CA TYR A 368 -12.80 -29.07 19.30
C TYR A 368 -12.67 -27.95 20.34
N ARG A 369 -11.55 -27.21 20.28
CA ARG A 369 -11.16 -26.14 21.23
C ARG A 369 -10.45 -24.96 20.59
N GLY A 370 -10.41 -24.93 19.27
CA GLY A 370 -9.86 -23.82 18.53
C GLY A 370 -9.94 -24.09 17.03
N TYR A 371 -9.30 -23.23 16.27
CA TYR A 371 -9.32 -23.23 14.83
C TYR A 371 -7.91 -23.09 14.27
N VAL A 372 -7.72 -23.61 13.06
CA VAL A 372 -6.60 -23.27 12.18
C VAL A 372 -7.15 -22.63 10.91
N MET A 373 -6.51 -21.56 10.46
CA MET A 373 -6.76 -20.92 9.17
C MET A 373 -5.57 -21.24 8.26
N ALA A 374 -5.86 -21.67 7.03
CA ALA A 374 -4.89 -21.67 5.94
C ALA A 374 -5.15 -20.46 5.05
N TYR A 375 -4.08 -19.79 4.63
CA TYR A 375 -4.14 -18.62 3.76
C TYR A 375 -2.83 -18.47 2.97
N PHE A 376 -2.82 -17.59 1.98
CA PHE A 376 -1.60 -17.01 1.41
C PHE A 376 -1.58 -15.51 1.72
N THR A 377 -0.47 -14.81 1.46
CA THR A 377 -0.40 -13.38 1.77
C THR A 377 -0.30 -12.50 0.52
N GLU A 378 -1.00 -11.38 0.54
CA GLU A 378 -0.91 -10.33 -0.46
C GLU A 378 -1.12 -8.99 0.24
N THR A 379 -0.26 -8.01 -0.01
CA THR A 379 -0.40 -6.67 0.58
C THR A 379 -1.41 -5.82 -0.21
N PRO A 380 -1.95 -4.74 0.40
CA PRO A 380 -2.78 -3.75 -0.30
C PRO A 380 -2.19 -3.28 -1.63
N ASP A 381 -0.89 -2.99 -1.68
CA ASP A 381 -0.19 -2.54 -2.89
C ASP A 381 0.40 -3.69 -3.75
N GLY A 382 0.26 -4.94 -3.29
CA GLY A 382 0.81 -6.14 -3.94
C GLY A 382 2.32 -6.35 -3.82
N THR A 383 3.07 -5.44 -3.19
CA THR A 383 4.55 -5.48 -3.08
C THR A 383 5.08 -6.52 -2.10
N GLY A 384 4.28 -6.94 -1.12
CA GLY A 384 4.65 -7.91 -0.08
C GLY A 384 3.85 -9.21 -0.15
N SER A 385 3.78 -9.82 -1.34
CA SER A 385 3.02 -11.07 -1.56
C SER A 385 3.87 -12.33 -1.31
N ASP A 386 3.27 -13.36 -0.71
CA ASP A 386 3.87 -14.69 -0.55
C ASP A 386 2.82 -15.75 -0.92
N TYR A 387 3.13 -16.50 -1.98
CA TYR A 387 2.27 -17.56 -2.53
C TYR A 387 2.66 -18.94 -1.98
N GLY A 388 3.08 -18.99 -0.72
CA GLY A 388 3.18 -20.21 0.08
C GLY A 388 1.94 -20.45 0.94
N LEU A 389 1.91 -21.58 1.65
CA LEU A 389 0.88 -21.91 2.63
C LEU A 389 1.27 -21.24 3.93
N HIS A 390 0.44 -20.34 4.43
CA HIS A 390 0.53 -19.80 5.78
C HIS A 390 -0.53 -20.45 6.66
N LEU A 391 -0.24 -20.55 7.95
CA LEU A 391 -1.16 -21.05 8.95
C LEU A 391 -1.29 -20.05 10.10
N ALA A 392 -2.51 -19.86 10.60
CA ALA A 392 -2.80 -19.13 11.82
C ALA A 392 -3.69 -19.98 12.72
N VAL A 393 -3.64 -19.75 14.03
CA VAL A 393 -4.51 -20.43 15.01
C VAL A 393 -5.32 -19.42 15.79
N SER A 394 -6.54 -19.82 16.17
CA SER A 394 -7.45 -19.03 16.98
C SER A 394 -8.14 -19.90 18.02
N GLY A 395 -8.49 -19.32 19.18
CA GLY A 395 -9.31 -19.98 20.20
C GLY A 395 -10.81 -19.84 19.93
N ASP A 396 -11.22 -18.72 19.37
CA ASP A 396 -12.62 -18.32 19.17
C ASP A 396 -13.03 -18.24 17.70
N GLY A 397 -12.08 -18.29 16.77
CA GLY A 397 -12.31 -18.16 15.33
C GLY A 397 -12.42 -16.71 14.86
N LEU A 398 -12.14 -15.73 15.73
CA LEU A 398 -12.21 -14.28 15.48
C LEU A 398 -10.86 -13.58 15.68
N ASP A 399 -10.08 -13.97 16.70
CA ASP A 399 -8.74 -13.43 16.95
C ASP A 399 -7.66 -14.43 16.50
N TRP A 400 -6.87 -14.05 15.49
CA TRP A 400 -5.96 -14.95 14.79
C TRP A 400 -4.49 -14.66 15.08
N MET A 401 -3.79 -15.66 15.62
CA MET A 401 -2.35 -15.63 15.79
C MET A 401 -1.67 -16.34 14.60
N PRO A 402 -0.92 -15.61 13.73
CA PRO A 402 -0.15 -16.24 12.65
C PRO A 402 0.96 -17.11 13.23
N LEU A 403 1.20 -18.27 12.63
CA LEU A 403 2.30 -19.16 12.99
C LEU A 403 3.56 -18.83 12.18
N ASN A 404 4.71 -19.37 12.60
CA ASN A 404 5.96 -19.28 11.84
C ASN A 404 6.41 -17.85 11.54
N GLN A 405 6.19 -16.91 12.47
CA GLN A 405 6.45 -15.47 12.27
C GLN A 405 5.67 -14.85 11.10
N ASN A 406 4.57 -15.47 10.67
CA ASN A 406 3.84 -15.20 9.43
C ASN A 406 4.60 -15.53 8.13
N ALA A 407 5.68 -16.31 8.19
CA ALA A 407 6.32 -16.90 7.02
C ALA A 407 5.57 -18.17 6.57
N PRO A 408 5.63 -18.55 5.28
CA PRO A 408 4.96 -19.74 4.80
C PRO A 408 5.50 -21.00 5.48
N VAL A 409 4.63 -21.92 5.88
CA VAL A 409 4.98 -23.24 6.41
C VAL A 409 5.31 -24.24 5.29
N LEU A 410 4.84 -23.97 4.06
CA LEU A 410 5.14 -24.73 2.85
C LEU A 410 5.18 -23.80 1.64
N THR A 411 6.05 -24.10 0.68
CA THR A 411 6.08 -23.43 -0.63
C THR A 411 6.04 -24.50 -1.74
N PRO A 412 5.21 -24.36 -2.78
CA PRO A 412 5.15 -25.34 -3.86
C PRO A 412 6.46 -25.39 -4.64
N THR A 413 6.99 -26.60 -4.89
CA THR A 413 8.23 -26.80 -5.66
C THR A 413 7.98 -27.22 -7.11
N ARG A 414 6.71 -27.47 -7.48
CA ARG A 414 6.27 -27.90 -8.81
C ARG A 414 5.17 -26.97 -9.33
N GLY A 415 4.79 -27.12 -10.60
CA GLY A 415 3.74 -26.29 -11.22
C GLY A 415 4.24 -24.86 -11.46
N SER A 416 3.40 -23.89 -11.19
CA SER A 416 3.73 -22.46 -11.21
C SER A 416 4.67 -22.04 -10.08
N ARG A 417 4.89 -22.91 -9.07
CA ARG A 417 5.64 -22.64 -7.84
C ARG A 417 5.02 -21.60 -6.91
N GLY A 418 3.73 -21.30 -7.10
CA GLY A 418 2.93 -20.52 -6.17
C GLY A 418 1.61 -21.24 -5.90
N LEU A 419 1.07 -21.02 -4.71
CA LEU A 419 -0.26 -21.46 -4.33
C LEU A 419 -1.13 -20.27 -3.99
N ARG A 420 -2.42 -20.39 -4.31
CA ARG A 420 -3.47 -19.48 -3.87
C ARG A 420 -4.65 -20.28 -3.35
N ASP A 421 -5.49 -19.63 -2.55
CA ASP A 421 -6.78 -20.14 -2.09
C ASP A 421 -6.68 -21.51 -1.38
N PRO A 422 -5.82 -21.66 -0.35
CA PRO A 422 -5.62 -22.95 0.27
C PRO A 422 -6.85 -23.41 1.07
N PHE A 423 -7.32 -24.63 0.78
CA PHE A 423 -8.42 -25.29 1.46
C PHE A 423 -7.95 -26.46 2.33
N LEU A 424 -8.32 -26.43 3.61
CA LEU A 424 -8.04 -27.47 4.61
C LEU A 424 -9.23 -28.40 4.80
N LEU A 425 -9.01 -29.69 4.56
CA LEU A 425 -9.98 -30.74 4.86
C LEU A 425 -9.40 -31.71 5.90
N ARG A 426 -10.19 -32.07 6.91
CA ARG A 426 -9.95 -33.28 7.71
C ARG A 426 -10.63 -34.48 7.06
N ARG A 427 -9.84 -35.48 6.69
CA ARG A 427 -10.31 -36.76 6.16
C ARG A 427 -11.00 -37.60 7.24
N GLN A 428 -11.81 -38.56 6.82
CA GLN A 428 -12.52 -39.49 7.71
C GLN A 428 -11.58 -40.35 8.57
N ASP A 429 -10.35 -40.59 8.11
CA ASP A 429 -9.31 -41.28 8.89
C ASP A 429 -8.61 -40.38 9.94
N GLY A 430 -9.00 -39.11 10.02
CA GLY A 430 -8.43 -38.12 10.94
C GLY A 430 -7.21 -37.37 10.41
N THR A 431 -6.63 -37.79 9.28
CA THR A 431 -5.56 -37.06 8.58
C THR A 431 -6.10 -35.83 7.86
N PHE A 432 -5.22 -35.03 7.26
CA PHE A 432 -5.54 -33.76 6.62
C PHE A 432 -5.13 -33.73 5.16
N VAL A 433 -5.84 -32.92 4.38
CA VAL A 433 -5.48 -32.53 3.03
C VAL A 433 -5.51 -31.01 2.93
N VAL A 434 -4.51 -30.45 2.26
CA VAL A 434 -4.50 -29.06 1.77
C VAL A 434 -4.63 -29.11 0.25
N LEU A 435 -5.68 -28.49 -0.27
CA LEU A 435 -5.82 -28.20 -1.70
C LEU A 435 -5.47 -26.75 -1.95
N ALA A 436 -4.92 -26.40 -3.11
CA ALA A 436 -4.72 -25.01 -3.48
C ALA A 436 -4.69 -24.82 -5.00
N THR A 437 -5.10 -23.64 -5.45
CA THR A 437 -4.90 -23.16 -6.81
C THR A 437 -3.39 -23.17 -7.11
N ASP A 438 -2.98 -23.77 -8.22
CA ASP A 438 -1.59 -23.72 -8.70
C ASP A 438 -1.41 -22.45 -9.56
N LEU A 439 -1.09 -21.35 -8.89
CA LEU A 439 -0.85 -20.05 -9.49
C LEU A 439 0.15 -19.25 -8.65
N SER A 440 1.16 -18.66 -9.32
CA SER A 440 2.08 -17.69 -8.72
C SER A 440 1.80 -16.33 -9.33
N GLY A 441 1.66 -15.30 -8.51
CA GLY A 441 1.42 -13.94 -8.97
C GLY A 441 -0.05 -13.64 -9.27
N THR A 442 -0.25 -12.68 -10.17
CA THR A 442 -1.53 -12.10 -10.57
C THR A 442 -1.84 -12.28 -12.07
N ASP A 443 -1.08 -13.14 -12.77
CA ASP A 443 -1.41 -13.51 -14.15
C ASP A 443 -2.57 -14.51 -14.18
N PHE A 444 -3.78 -13.99 -14.07
CA PHE A 444 -5.02 -14.75 -14.13
C PHE A 444 -5.36 -15.26 -15.55
N SER A 445 -4.57 -14.91 -16.58
CA SER A 445 -4.77 -15.43 -17.93
C SER A 445 -4.17 -16.83 -18.11
N ARG A 446 -3.33 -17.26 -17.16
CA ARG A 446 -2.63 -18.54 -17.21
C ARG A 446 -3.60 -19.71 -17.13
N GLN A 447 -3.63 -20.49 -18.21
CA GLN A 447 -4.35 -21.77 -18.21
C GLN A 447 -3.63 -22.78 -17.31
N ASN A 448 -4.38 -23.41 -16.42
CA ASN A 448 -3.86 -24.45 -15.54
C ASN A 448 -5.00 -25.40 -15.15
N GLN A 449 -4.87 -26.67 -15.51
CA GLN A 449 -5.87 -27.71 -15.21
C GLN A 449 -5.57 -28.53 -13.95
N HIS A 450 -4.62 -28.08 -13.14
CA HIS A 450 -4.15 -28.80 -11.96
C HIS A 450 -4.32 -27.98 -10.69
N VAL A 451 -4.46 -28.69 -9.58
CA VAL A 451 -4.35 -28.14 -8.24
C VAL A 451 -3.13 -28.71 -7.54
N HIS A 452 -2.64 -27.99 -6.54
CA HIS A 452 -1.74 -28.60 -5.57
C HIS A 452 -2.51 -29.39 -4.54
N VAL A 453 -1.96 -30.55 -4.15
CA VAL A 453 -2.50 -31.41 -3.09
C VAL A 453 -1.37 -31.74 -2.13
N TRP A 454 -1.55 -31.44 -0.86
CA TRP A 454 -0.71 -31.95 0.21
C TRP A 454 -1.51 -32.82 1.16
N THR A 455 -1.07 -34.04 1.39
CA THR A 455 -1.59 -34.88 2.47
C THR A 455 -0.72 -34.71 3.71
N SER A 456 -1.33 -34.75 4.89
CA SER A 456 -0.62 -34.57 6.15
C SER A 456 -1.30 -35.37 7.27
N PRO A 457 -0.55 -36.11 8.10
CA PRO A 457 -1.15 -36.74 9.27
C PRO A 457 -1.51 -35.73 10.37
N ASP A 458 -0.91 -34.54 10.39
CA ASP A 458 -0.90 -33.68 11.57
C ASP A 458 -0.70 -32.16 11.32
N LEU A 459 -0.70 -31.71 10.06
CA LEU A 459 -0.40 -30.34 9.62
C LEU A 459 1.02 -29.84 9.98
N ARG A 460 1.95 -30.76 10.28
CA ARG A 460 3.37 -30.46 10.54
C ARG A 460 4.30 -31.10 9.52
N THR A 461 3.85 -32.20 8.94
CA THR A 461 4.57 -32.97 7.93
C THR A 461 3.67 -33.17 6.71
N PHE A 462 4.20 -32.96 5.51
CA PHE A 462 3.37 -32.89 4.30
C PHE A 462 3.98 -33.70 3.16
N THR A 463 3.12 -34.38 2.40
CA THR A 463 3.49 -35.04 1.14
C THR A 463 2.80 -34.33 -0.02
N HIS A 464 3.58 -33.84 -0.99
CA HIS A 464 3.11 -32.99 -2.08
C HIS A 464 2.88 -33.75 -3.39
N ARG A 465 1.82 -33.39 -4.12
CA ARG A 465 1.64 -33.70 -5.54
C ARG A 465 0.84 -32.61 -6.27
N ARG A 466 0.81 -32.73 -7.60
CA ARG A 466 -0.15 -32.01 -8.45
C ARG A 466 -1.20 -33.00 -8.93
N LEU A 467 -2.46 -32.61 -8.89
CA LEU A 467 -3.59 -33.41 -9.34
C LEU A 467 -4.27 -32.68 -10.48
N ARG A 468 -4.38 -33.34 -11.64
CA ARG A 468 -5.08 -32.80 -12.81
C ARG A 468 -6.57 -33.07 -12.66
N LEU A 469 -7.40 -32.05 -12.77
CA LEU A 469 -8.86 -32.15 -12.58
C LEU A 469 -9.64 -32.18 -13.89
N HIS A 470 -9.12 -31.57 -14.96
CA HIS A 470 -9.78 -31.57 -16.27
C HIS A 470 -8.81 -31.41 -17.46
N SER A 471 -9.37 -31.42 -18.67
CA SER A 471 -8.65 -31.18 -19.93
C SER A 471 -9.05 -29.90 -20.67
N LEU A 472 -9.99 -29.13 -20.13
CA LEU A 472 -10.42 -27.86 -20.72
C LEU A 472 -9.26 -26.82 -20.76
N PRO A 473 -9.14 -26.02 -21.83
CA PRO A 473 -8.08 -25.01 -21.99
C PRO A 473 -8.37 -23.75 -21.18
N THR A 474 -8.44 -23.89 -19.87
CA THR A 474 -8.75 -22.81 -18.91
C THR A 474 -8.04 -23.09 -17.57
N HIS A 475 -8.35 -22.31 -16.54
CA HIS A 475 -7.89 -22.46 -15.17
C HIS A 475 -8.71 -23.46 -14.33
N THR A 476 -8.12 -23.78 -13.18
CA THR A 476 -8.77 -24.42 -12.04
C THR A 476 -8.50 -23.57 -10.81
N TRP A 477 -9.52 -22.87 -10.29
CA TRP A 477 -9.36 -21.92 -9.18
C TRP A 477 -10.16 -22.33 -7.94
N ALA A 478 -9.66 -21.89 -6.78
CA ALA A 478 -10.25 -22.02 -5.46
C ALA A 478 -10.82 -23.42 -5.17
N PRO A 479 -9.98 -24.47 -5.20
CA PRO A 479 -10.46 -25.83 -4.95
C PRO A 479 -10.84 -26.03 -3.48
N GLU A 480 -12.07 -26.47 -3.23
CA GLU A 480 -12.51 -26.99 -1.94
C GLU A 480 -12.91 -28.45 -2.04
N ALA A 481 -13.09 -29.13 -0.90
CA ALA A 481 -13.54 -30.51 -0.89
C ALA A 481 -14.55 -30.82 0.22
N PHE A 482 -15.46 -31.75 -0.06
CA PHE A 482 -16.42 -32.30 0.89
C PHE A 482 -16.39 -33.83 0.87
N TYR A 483 -16.85 -34.46 1.94
CA TYR A 483 -17.02 -35.91 1.99
C TYR A 483 -18.42 -36.31 1.51
N ASP A 484 -18.49 -37.22 0.55
CA ASP A 484 -19.69 -37.89 0.06
C ASP A 484 -19.86 -39.23 0.78
N PRO A 485 -20.77 -39.34 1.77
CA PRO A 485 -20.97 -40.56 2.53
C PRO A 485 -21.60 -41.69 1.72
N ALA A 486 -22.37 -41.38 0.66
CA ALA A 486 -23.02 -42.39 -0.15
C ALA A 486 -22.00 -43.16 -1.01
N GLY A 487 -21.07 -42.42 -1.61
CA GLY A 487 -19.96 -42.99 -2.38
C GLY A 487 -18.72 -43.37 -1.56
N LYS A 488 -18.67 -43.05 -0.26
CA LYS A 488 -17.47 -43.19 0.61
C LYS A 488 -16.22 -42.55 0.01
N ARG A 489 -16.40 -41.38 -0.62
CA ARG A 489 -15.39 -40.67 -1.39
C ARG A 489 -15.46 -39.18 -1.10
N TYR A 490 -14.56 -38.39 -1.65
CA TYR A 490 -14.52 -36.94 -1.51
C TYR A 490 -14.83 -36.28 -2.84
N GLY A 491 -15.66 -35.23 -2.84
CA GLY A 491 -15.87 -34.37 -4.00
C GLY A 491 -14.97 -33.14 -3.89
N ILE A 492 -14.11 -32.89 -4.87
CA ILE A 492 -13.30 -31.68 -5.02
C ILE A 492 -14.07 -30.73 -5.93
N VAL A 493 -14.54 -29.60 -5.40
CA VAL A 493 -15.23 -28.55 -6.15
C VAL A 493 -14.31 -27.40 -6.46
N TYR A 494 -14.45 -26.79 -7.63
CA TYR A 494 -13.54 -25.74 -8.10
C TYR A 494 -14.17 -24.92 -9.23
N SER A 495 -13.62 -23.73 -9.46
CA SER A 495 -14.06 -22.79 -10.49
C SER A 495 -13.33 -22.99 -11.82
N VAL A 496 -14.07 -22.92 -12.92
CA VAL A 496 -13.61 -23.15 -14.29
C VAL A 496 -14.39 -22.27 -15.26
N THR A 497 -13.73 -21.68 -16.26
CA THR A 497 -14.44 -21.07 -17.39
C THR A 497 -14.99 -22.15 -18.34
N ARG A 498 -16.30 -22.14 -18.57
CA ARG A 498 -16.97 -22.98 -19.57
C ARG A 498 -17.90 -22.10 -20.41
N ASP A 499 -17.83 -22.24 -21.72
CA ASP A 499 -18.73 -21.55 -22.66
C ASP A 499 -18.74 -20.01 -22.46
N GLY A 500 -17.57 -19.45 -22.09
CA GLY A 500 -17.37 -18.02 -21.84
C GLY A 500 -17.85 -17.50 -20.48
N ARG A 501 -18.19 -18.39 -19.53
CA ARG A 501 -18.68 -18.04 -18.18
C ARG A 501 -17.97 -18.86 -17.11
N GLU A 502 -17.77 -18.28 -15.93
CA GLU A 502 -17.31 -19.03 -14.75
C GLU A 502 -18.41 -19.94 -14.19
N SER A 503 -18.06 -21.21 -13.92
CA SER A 503 -18.94 -22.23 -13.37
C SER A 503 -18.20 -23.13 -12.39
N ILE A 504 -18.95 -23.82 -11.52
CA ILE A 504 -18.37 -24.75 -10.55
C ILE A 504 -18.45 -26.18 -11.06
N PHE A 505 -17.31 -26.87 -11.06
CA PHE A 505 -17.19 -28.30 -11.40
C PHE A 505 -16.85 -29.11 -10.16
N VAL A 506 -17.01 -30.43 -10.26
CA VAL A 506 -16.61 -31.40 -9.25
C VAL A 506 -15.91 -32.61 -9.88
N ASN A 507 -14.85 -33.08 -9.25
CA ASN A 507 -14.35 -34.46 -9.42
C ASN A 507 -14.48 -35.21 -8.10
N TYR A 508 -14.60 -36.53 -8.13
CA TYR A 508 -14.56 -37.37 -6.96
C TYR A 508 -13.26 -38.18 -6.87
N THR A 509 -12.79 -38.38 -5.64
CA THR A 509 -11.57 -39.12 -5.30
C THR A 509 -11.72 -39.88 -3.98
N GLU A 510 -11.06 -41.02 -3.83
CA GLU A 510 -10.97 -41.74 -2.55
C GLU A 510 -9.67 -41.42 -1.80
N ASP A 511 -8.63 -41.02 -2.52
CA ASP A 511 -7.24 -40.97 -2.05
C ASP A 511 -6.54 -39.61 -2.24
N PHE A 512 -7.16 -38.69 -2.98
CA PHE A 512 -6.57 -37.43 -3.46
C PHE A 512 -5.33 -37.62 -4.35
N GLU A 513 -5.19 -38.80 -4.96
CA GLU A 513 -4.16 -39.15 -5.93
C GLU A 513 -4.73 -39.30 -7.34
N THR A 514 -5.93 -39.86 -7.43
CA THR A 514 -6.67 -40.09 -8.67
C THR A 514 -8.07 -39.49 -8.57
N VAL A 515 -8.61 -39.05 -9.71
CA VAL A 515 -9.95 -38.46 -9.80
C VAL A 515 -10.72 -39.06 -10.96
N ASP A 516 -12.05 -39.07 -10.83
CA ASP A 516 -12.95 -39.36 -11.95
C ASP A 516 -13.09 -38.18 -12.91
N GLU A 517 -13.92 -38.35 -13.94
CA GLU A 517 -14.17 -37.30 -14.94
C GLU A 517 -14.89 -36.09 -14.32
N PRO A 518 -14.55 -34.86 -14.74
CA PRO A 518 -15.13 -33.65 -14.18
C PRO A 518 -16.61 -33.51 -14.56
N LEU A 519 -17.45 -33.30 -13.55
CA LEU A 519 -18.89 -33.07 -13.71
C LEU A 519 -19.24 -31.61 -13.40
N LEU A 520 -20.23 -31.05 -14.12
CA LEU A 520 -20.75 -29.73 -13.76
C LEU A 520 -21.48 -29.84 -12.42
N PHE A 521 -21.01 -29.09 -11.43
CA PHE A 521 -21.59 -29.07 -10.10
C PHE A 521 -22.67 -28.00 -9.97
N PHE A 522 -22.36 -26.76 -10.37
CA PHE A 522 -23.28 -25.63 -10.26
C PHE A 522 -23.07 -24.58 -11.36
N ASP A 523 -24.17 -24.18 -12.02
CA ASP A 523 -24.24 -23.08 -13.00
C ASP A 523 -25.65 -22.44 -12.96
N PRO A 524 -25.79 -21.26 -12.32
CA PRO A 524 -27.06 -20.53 -12.26
C PRO A 524 -27.30 -19.62 -13.48
N GLY A 525 -26.43 -19.64 -14.49
CA GLY A 525 -26.55 -18.82 -15.70
C GLY A 525 -25.80 -17.48 -15.67
N PHE A 526 -24.99 -17.23 -14.63
CA PHE A 526 -24.09 -16.07 -14.49
C PHE A 526 -22.77 -16.49 -13.83
N ASP A 527 -21.73 -15.66 -13.91
CA ASP A 527 -20.38 -16.00 -13.42
C ASP A 527 -20.36 -16.30 -11.92
N VAL A 528 -19.90 -17.51 -11.56
CA VAL A 528 -19.78 -17.97 -10.17
C VAL A 528 -18.38 -18.52 -9.88
N LEU A 529 -17.81 -18.10 -8.75
CA LEU A 529 -16.45 -18.39 -8.32
C LEU A 529 -16.39 -18.74 -6.83
N ASP A 530 -15.26 -19.29 -6.37
CA ASP A 530 -14.93 -19.50 -4.95
C ASP A 530 -16.01 -20.27 -4.17
N PRO A 531 -16.29 -21.54 -4.53
CA PRO A 531 -17.34 -22.31 -3.88
C PRO A 531 -16.94 -22.71 -2.46
N THR A 532 -17.81 -22.47 -1.46
CA THR A 532 -17.68 -23.06 -0.12
C THR A 532 -18.98 -23.73 0.31
N ILE A 533 -18.89 -24.92 0.92
CA ILE A 533 -20.05 -25.75 1.22
C ILE A 533 -20.18 -26.01 2.72
N VAL A 534 -21.35 -25.70 3.27
CA VAL A 534 -21.72 -26.01 4.66
C VAL A 534 -22.98 -26.83 4.71
N SER A 535 -22.97 -27.90 5.50
CA SER A 535 -24.11 -28.83 5.63
C SER A 535 -24.70 -28.75 7.03
N GLU A 536 -26.01 -28.51 7.15
CA GLU A 536 -26.73 -28.42 8.42
C GLU A 536 -28.15 -28.96 8.27
N GLY A 537 -28.57 -29.85 9.19
CA GLY A 537 -29.96 -30.34 9.23
C GLY A 537 -30.44 -31.04 7.95
N GLY A 538 -29.54 -31.70 7.21
CA GLY A 538 -29.84 -32.34 5.92
C GLY A 538 -29.97 -31.35 4.74
N THR A 539 -29.69 -30.07 4.95
CA THR A 539 -29.58 -29.06 3.90
C THR A 539 -28.11 -28.72 3.68
N HIS A 540 -27.71 -28.62 2.42
CA HIS A 540 -26.39 -28.17 1.99
C HIS A 540 -26.51 -26.75 1.45
N HIS A 541 -25.66 -25.86 1.96
CA HIS A 541 -25.56 -24.46 1.58
C HIS A 541 -24.24 -24.29 0.81
N LEU A 542 -24.34 -23.87 -0.45
CA LEU A 542 -23.20 -23.45 -1.26
C LEU A 542 -23.14 -21.93 -1.18
N TYR A 543 -22.07 -21.36 -0.63
CA TYR A 543 -21.76 -19.95 -0.79
C TYR A 543 -20.71 -19.77 -1.88
N PHE A 544 -20.79 -18.67 -2.62
CA PHE A 544 -19.92 -18.41 -3.76
C PHE A 544 -19.85 -16.92 -4.04
N THR A 545 -18.79 -16.50 -4.72
CA THR A 545 -18.62 -15.15 -5.25
C THR A 545 -19.38 -15.02 -6.57
N GLU A 546 -20.23 -14.00 -6.71
CA GLU A 546 -20.78 -13.59 -8.01
C GLU A 546 -19.77 -12.72 -8.77
N GLY A 547 -19.28 -13.19 -9.92
CA GLY A 547 -18.17 -12.57 -10.65
C GLY A 547 -18.42 -11.12 -11.09
N ARG A 548 -19.67 -10.77 -11.46
CA ARG A 548 -20.02 -9.43 -11.95
C ARG A 548 -20.10 -8.38 -10.84
N THR A 549 -20.66 -8.77 -9.68
CA THR A 549 -20.97 -7.82 -8.61
C THR A 549 -20.01 -7.89 -7.44
N GLY A 550 -19.18 -8.94 -7.33
CA GLY A 550 -18.30 -9.14 -6.18
C GLY A 550 -19.09 -9.28 -4.88
N ARG A 551 -20.21 -9.98 -4.93
CA ARG A 551 -21.05 -10.27 -3.75
C ARG A 551 -21.01 -11.75 -3.45
N ILE A 552 -21.07 -12.08 -2.17
CA ILE A 552 -21.20 -13.46 -1.73
C ILE A 552 -22.68 -13.83 -1.76
N ARG A 553 -23.01 -14.87 -2.52
CA ARG A 553 -24.36 -15.39 -2.71
C ARG A 553 -24.45 -16.82 -2.23
N THR A 554 -25.68 -17.33 -2.12
CA THR A 554 -25.90 -18.69 -1.63
C THR A 554 -26.98 -19.43 -2.41
N ALA A 555 -26.75 -20.72 -2.64
CA ALA A 555 -27.71 -21.68 -3.16
C ALA A 555 -27.85 -22.84 -2.18
N ARG A 556 -28.98 -23.56 -2.24
CA ARG A 556 -29.28 -24.67 -1.33
C ARG A 556 -29.57 -25.95 -2.09
N SER A 557 -29.33 -27.09 -1.45
CA SER A 557 -29.74 -28.41 -1.91
C SER A 557 -29.99 -29.35 -0.73
N THR A 558 -30.73 -30.44 -0.97
CA THR A 558 -30.86 -31.57 -0.04
C THR A 558 -29.87 -32.70 -0.34
N THR A 559 -29.06 -32.56 -1.39
CA THR A 559 -28.01 -33.53 -1.74
C THR A 559 -26.75 -32.81 -2.24
N LEU A 560 -25.60 -33.47 -2.18
CA LEU A 560 -24.34 -32.99 -2.80
C LEU A 560 -24.11 -33.59 -4.20
N ALA A 561 -25.18 -34.04 -4.87
CA ALA A 561 -25.08 -34.56 -6.23
C ALA A 561 -24.78 -33.43 -7.23
N PRO A 562 -24.08 -33.71 -8.35
CA PRO A 562 -23.87 -32.70 -9.39
C PRO A 562 -25.21 -32.11 -9.88
N ARG A 563 -25.26 -30.78 -10.06
CA ARG A 563 -26.45 -30.00 -10.48
C ARG A 563 -27.64 -30.04 -9.52
N SER A 564 -27.45 -30.42 -8.26
CA SER A 564 -28.54 -30.50 -7.28
C SER A 564 -28.94 -29.17 -6.64
N PHE A 565 -28.10 -28.13 -6.71
CA PHE A 565 -28.34 -26.84 -6.07
C PHE A 565 -29.37 -25.99 -6.83
N GLU A 566 -30.21 -25.29 -6.08
CA GLU A 566 -31.21 -24.34 -6.60
C GLU A 566 -30.54 -23.33 -7.56
N ARG A 567 -31.02 -23.28 -8.81
CA ARG A 567 -30.50 -22.35 -9.85
C ARG A 567 -31.11 -20.95 -9.76
N ASP A 568 -32.32 -20.84 -9.22
CA ASP A 568 -33.00 -19.56 -9.00
C ASP A 568 -32.46 -18.89 -7.73
N VAL A 569 -31.22 -18.41 -7.80
CA VAL A 569 -30.53 -17.77 -6.68
C VAL A 569 -31.22 -16.45 -6.35
N ARG A 570 -31.67 -16.30 -5.10
CA ARG A 570 -32.37 -15.09 -4.61
C ARG A 570 -31.52 -13.82 -4.78
N PRO A 571 -32.05 -12.74 -5.39
CA PRO A 571 -31.28 -11.52 -5.64
C PRO A 571 -30.74 -10.90 -4.35
N GLY A 572 -29.62 -10.17 -4.45
CA GLY A 572 -28.85 -9.66 -3.31
C GLY A 572 -27.62 -10.52 -3.01
N GLY A 573 -26.95 -10.24 -1.91
CA GLY A 573 -25.74 -10.93 -1.48
C GLY A 573 -25.00 -10.14 -0.41
N LEU A 574 -24.08 -10.79 0.28
CA LEU A 574 -23.25 -10.13 1.29
C LEU A 574 -22.17 -9.32 0.60
N VAL A 575 -21.99 -8.09 1.06
CA VAL A 575 -20.94 -7.18 0.62
C VAL A 575 -20.66 -6.17 1.72
N GLN A 576 -19.40 -5.82 1.87
CA GLN A 576 -18.90 -4.70 2.67
C GLN A 576 -17.79 -4.05 1.83
N GLY A 577 -17.73 -2.72 1.81
CA GLY A 577 -16.98 -1.99 0.79
C GLY A 577 -17.60 -2.14 -0.61
N ASP A 578 -16.76 -2.24 -1.65
CA ASP A 578 -17.21 -2.31 -3.05
C ASP A 578 -17.37 -3.75 -3.54
N ALA A 579 -16.49 -4.66 -3.10
CA ALA A 579 -16.51 -6.04 -3.52
C ALA A 579 -15.80 -6.98 -2.53
N VAL A 580 -16.34 -8.19 -2.38
CA VAL A 580 -15.84 -9.25 -1.49
C VAL A 580 -15.88 -10.59 -2.21
N ARG A 581 -14.90 -11.45 -1.94
CA ARG A 581 -14.75 -12.79 -2.54
C ARG A 581 -14.32 -13.83 -1.49
N GLY A 582 -14.09 -15.06 -1.95
CA GLY A 582 -13.48 -16.11 -1.13
C GLY A 582 -14.24 -16.41 0.17
N PRO A 583 -15.54 -16.75 0.13
CA PRO A 583 -16.31 -17.04 1.35
C PRO A 583 -15.67 -18.18 2.14
N MET A 584 -15.37 -17.96 3.42
CA MET A 584 -14.93 -19.00 4.36
C MET A 584 -15.93 -19.07 5.51
N VAL A 585 -16.76 -20.11 5.53
CA VAL A 585 -17.80 -20.25 6.57
C VAL A 585 -17.29 -21.10 7.74
N VAL A 586 -17.38 -20.55 8.94
CA VAL A 586 -16.88 -21.13 10.18
C VAL A 586 -18.03 -21.41 11.12
N THR A 587 -18.02 -22.59 11.74
CA THR A 587 -18.97 -22.96 12.78
C THR A 587 -18.41 -22.66 14.16
N GLU A 588 -19.15 -21.91 14.98
CA GLU A 588 -18.83 -21.65 16.39
C GLU A 588 -18.75 -22.99 17.15
N ILE A 589 -17.63 -23.22 17.85
CA ILE A 589 -17.41 -24.42 18.63
C ILE A 589 -18.35 -24.38 19.85
N GLY A 590 -19.26 -25.36 19.92
CA GLY A 590 -20.19 -25.50 21.04
C GLY A 590 -21.34 -24.48 21.03
N GLY A 591 -21.48 -23.69 19.96
CA GLY A 591 -22.51 -22.66 19.84
C GLY A 591 -23.30 -22.69 18.53
N PRO A 592 -24.42 -21.96 18.45
CA PRO A 592 -25.28 -21.95 17.28
C PRO A 592 -24.81 -20.98 16.19
N ARG A 593 -23.80 -20.13 16.45
CA ARG A 593 -23.39 -19.10 15.49
C ARG A 593 -22.55 -19.67 14.37
N ARG A 594 -22.58 -18.96 13.25
CA ARG A 594 -21.75 -19.16 12.07
C ARG A 594 -21.11 -17.82 11.76
N TRP A 595 -19.84 -17.85 11.40
CA TRP A 595 -19.14 -16.70 10.84
C TRP A 595 -18.86 -16.95 9.38
N LEU A 596 -18.89 -15.91 8.56
CA LEU A 596 -18.46 -15.95 7.18
C LEU A 596 -17.41 -14.88 7.02
N TRP A 597 -16.19 -15.31 6.71
CA TRP A 597 -15.10 -14.42 6.33
C TRP A 597 -15.10 -14.26 4.80
N GLY A 598 -14.74 -13.08 4.32
CA GLY A 598 -14.51 -12.85 2.90
C GLY A 598 -13.47 -11.76 2.69
N ASP A 599 -12.64 -11.90 1.66
CA ASP A 599 -11.59 -10.93 1.35
C ASP A 599 -12.07 -9.86 0.38
N SER A 600 -11.69 -8.62 0.63
CA SER A 600 -11.84 -7.51 -0.29
C SER A 600 -10.67 -7.46 -1.25
N TYR A 601 -10.99 -7.11 -2.50
CA TYR A 601 -10.01 -6.66 -3.50
C TYR A 601 -10.26 -5.20 -3.93
N ARG A 602 -11.36 -4.60 -3.45
CA ARG A 602 -11.77 -3.20 -3.65
C ARG A 602 -12.67 -2.78 -2.48
N PRO A 603 -12.38 -1.67 -1.78
CA PRO A 603 -11.36 -0.68 -2.12
C PRO A 603 -9.92 -1.10 -1.76
N VAL A 604 -9.74 -2.00 -0.78
CA VAL A 604 -8.43 -2.42 -0.28
C VAL A 604 -8.21 -3.91 -0.51
N ASN A 605 -7.05 -4.27 -1.04
CA ASN A 605 -6.70 -5.66 -1.31
C ASN A 605 -6.26 -6.37 -0.02
N GLY A 606 -6.83 -7.55 0.25
CA GLY A 606 -6.44 -8.37 1.40
C GLY A 606 -7.05 -7.93 2.75
N GLU A 607 -8.03 -7.01 2.74
CA GLU A 607 -8.85 -6.72 3.92
C GLU A 607 -9.92 -7.80 4.08
N LEU A 608 -10.03 -8.42 5.25
CA LEU A 608 -11.05 -9.44 5.53
C LEU A 608 -12.24 -8.82 6.27
N TYR A 609 -13.44 -9.10 5.79
CA TYR A 609 -14.69 -8.77 6.47
C TYR A 609 -15.35 -10.03 7.03
N VAL A 610 -16.09 -9.86 8.12
CA VAL A 610 -16.77 -10.98 8.79
C VAL A 610 -18.25 -10.66 8.97
N TRP A 611 -19.10 -11.63 8.63
CA TRP A 611 -20.52 -11.62 8.98
C TRP A 611 -20.81 -12.74 9.97
N GLN A 612 -21.85 -12.56 10.78
CA GLN A 612 -22.37 -13.60 11.68
C GLN A 612 -23.82 -13.93 11.37
N THR A 613 -24.21 -15.19 11.61
CA THR A 613 -25.61 -15.61 11.61
C THR A 613 -25.85 -16.77 12.56
N THR A 614 -27.12 -17.04 12.88
CA THR A 614 -27.59 -18.29 13.47
C THR A 614 -28.53 -19.05 12.53
N ARG A 615 -28.74 -18.56 11.29
CA ARG A 615 -29.68 -19.10 10.31
C ARG A 615 -29.07 -19.11 8.90
N LEU A 616 -28.29 -20.15 8.57
CA LEU A 616 -27.58 -20.30 7.29
C LEU A 616 -28.48 -20.16 6.04
N GLY A 617 -29.74 -20.61 6.13
CA GLY A 617 -30.69 -20.61 5.02
C GLY A 617 -31.35 -19.28 4.69
N ASP A 618 -31.07 -18.22 5.45
CA ASP A 618 -31.61 -16.90 5.21
C ASP A 618 -30.46 -15.89 4.95
N PRO A 619 -30.22 -15.49 3.69
CA PRO A 619 -29.19 -14.53 3.37
C PRO A 619 -29.33 -13.19 4.13
N ALA A 620 -30.56 -12.79 4.45
CA ALA A 620 -30.82 -11.56 5.21
C ALA A 620 -30.50 -11.70 6.71
N ALA A 621 -30.23 -12.92 7.19
CA ALA A 621 -29.87 -13.19 8.58
C ALA A 621 -28.37 -12.99 8.88
N TRP A 622 -27.56 -12.71 7.87
CA TRP A 622 -26.15 -12.39 8.05
C TRP A 622 -26.00 -10.92 8.42
N ALA A 623 -25.40 -10.67 9.58
CA ALA A 623 -25.09 -9.32 10.06
C ALA A 623 -23.58 -9.11 10.04
N PRO A 624 -23.07 -7.97 9.53
CA PRO A 624 -21.64 -7.67 9.60
C PRO A 624 -21.19 -7.57 11.07
N LEU A 625 -20.00 -8.06 11.36
CA LEU A 625 -19.32 -7.86 12.64
C LEU A 625 -18.57 -6.52 12.62
N ASP A 626 -18.56 -5.86 13.77
CA ASP A 626 -17.69 -4.72 14.01
C ASP A 626 -16.22 -5.18 13.90
N VAL A 627 -15.38 -4.39 13.26
CA VAL A 627 -13.94 -4.65 13.12
C VAL A 627 -13.23 -4.75 14.47
N ALA A 628 -13.81 -4.16 15.54
CA ALA A 628 -13.35 -4.35 16.91
C ALA A 628 -13.46 -5.79 17.42
N ALA A 629 -14.32 -6.61 16.81
CA ALA A 629 -14.64 -7.95 17.29
C ALA A 629 -13.73 -9.04 16.69
N TYR A 630 -12.82 -8.71 15.76
CA TYR A 630 -11.96 -9.70 15.12
C TYR A 630 -10.61 -9.13 14.68
N THR A 631 -9.63 -10.01 14.52
CA THR A 631 -8.29 -9.68 14.01
C THR A 631 -7.96 -10.66 12.89
N GLN A 632 -7.81 -10.18 11.65
CA GLN A 632 -7.29 -11.04 10.58
C GLN A 632 -5.79 -11.34 10.78
N PRO A 633 -5.30 -12.52 10.33
CA PRO A 633 -3.86 -12.74 10.23
C PRO A 633 -3.22 -11.71 9.27
N LEU A 634 -1.95 -11.42 9.51
CA LEU A 634 -1.21 -10.38 8.80
C LEU A 634 -1.16 -10.65 7.29
N ASN A 635 -1.81 -9.75 6.53
CA ASN A 635 -1.96 -9.75 5.08
C ASN A 635 -2.57 -11.03 4.52
N ALA A 636 -3.34 -11.75 5.34
CA ALA A 636 -4.05 -12.93 4.91
C ALA A 636 -5.04 -12.57 3.80
N LYS A 637 -5.01 -13.36 2.73
CA LYS A 637 -5.95 -13.27 1.63
C LYS A 637 -6.38 -14.67 1.25
N GLN A 638 -7.69 -14.88 1.18
CA GLN A 638 -8.40 -16.08 0.71
C GLN A 638 -7.87 -17.43 1.23
N GLY A 639 -8.77 -18.32 1.68
CA GLY A 639 -8.31 -19.57 2.26
C GLY A 639 -9.42 -20.40 2.87
N SER A 640 -9.15 -20.98 4.04
CA SER A 640 -10.14 -21.81 4.74
C SER A 640 -9.86 -21.87 6.23
N VAL A 641 -10.90 -22.20 7.01
CA VAL A 641 -10.83 -22.33 8.45
C VAL A 641 -11.37 -23.70 8.88
N LEU A 642 -10.61 -24.41 9.71
CA LEU A 642 -10.94 -25.75 10.18
C LEU A 642 -10.91 -25.81 11.72
N PRO A 643 -11.95 -26.37 12.37
CA PRO A 643 -11.91 -26.68 13.79
C PRO A 643 -10.84 -27.74 14.14
N ILE A 644 -10.10 -27.49 15.21
CA ILE A 644 -9.04 -28.36 15.71
C ILE A 644 -9.17 -28.59 17.22
N THR A 645 -8.58 -29.69 17.68
CA THR A 645 -8.47 -30.01 19.11
C THR A 645 -7.43 -29.14 19.80
N ALA A 646 -7.49 -29.04 21.13
CA ALA A 646 -6.47 -28.33 21.91
C ALA A 646 -5.07 -28.92 21.67
N ALA A 647 -4.96 -30.25 21.60
CA ALA A 647 -3.71 -30.95 21.35
C ALA A 647 -3.14 -30.67 19.95
N GLU A 648 -3.98 -30.57 18.92
CA GLU A 648 -3.53 -30.16 17.57
C GLU A 648 -3.06 -28.71 17.55
N ARG A 649 -3.80 -27.80 18.21
CA ARG A 649 -3.39 -26.39 18.34
C ARG A 649 -2.03 -26.27 19.02
N SER A 650 -1.83 -26.97 20.15
CA SER A 650 -0.53 -26.99 20.85
C SER A 650 0.58 -27.49 19.94
N ARG A 651 0.39 -28.63 19.25
CA ARG A 651 1.41 -29.19 18.34
C ARG A 651 1.76 -28.27 17.18
N LEU A 652 0.79 -27.52 16.66
CA LEU A 652 1.04 -26.51 15.62
C LEU A 652 1.88 -25.36 16.15
N VAL A 653 1.55 -24.84 17.33
CA VAL A 653 2.33 -23.79 18.00
C VAL A 653 3.74 -24.29 18.35
N ASP A 654 3.89 -25.52 18.86
CA ASP A 654 5.18 -26.10 19.19
C ASP A 654 6.07 -26.31 17.96
N ARG A 655 5.48 -26.65 16.81
CA ARG A 655 6.21 -26.90 15.57
C ARG A 655 6.63 -25.61 14.87
N TRP A 656 5.70 -24.67 14.74
CA TRP A 656 5.83 -23.50 13.87
C TRP A 656 6.16 -22.23 14.68
N GLY A 657 5.88 -22.20 15.98
CA GLY A 657 6.13 -21.07 16.85
C GLY A 657 5.08 -19.95 16.71
N ALA A 658 4.87 -19.24 17.81
CA ALA A 658 4.14 -17.97 17.84
C ALA A 658 5.02 -16.81 17.36
N PRO A 659 4.44 -15.68 16.93
CA PRO A 659 5.22 -14.50 16.55
C PRO A 659 6.09 -13.98 17.70
N SER A 660 7.31 -13.56 17.36
CA SER A 660 8.23 -12.87 18.28
C SER A 660 8.05 -11.35 18.28
N TRP A 661 7.00 -10.89 17.61
CA TRP A 661 6.63 -9.50 17.40
C TRP A 661 5.15 -9.35 17.73
N ASN A 662 4.76 -8.12 18.05
CA ASN A 662 3.41 -7.74 18.42
C ASN A 662 2.92 -6.64 17.47
N ARG A 663 1.60 -6.54 17.31
CA ARG A 663 0.91 -5.35 16.80
C ARG A 663 0.18 -4.68 17.97
N ILE A 664 0.04 -3.36 17.89
CA ILE A 664 -0.54 -2.57 18.98
C ILE A 664 -1.72 -1.80 18.41
N ARG A 665 -2.92 -2.05 18.94
CA ARG A 665 -4.18 -1.47 18.47
C ARG A 665 -4.72 -0.51 19.52
N PRO A 666 -5.08 0.74 19.19
CA PRO A 666 -5.76 1.63 20.13
C PRO A 666 -7.17 1.11 20.45
N ALA A 667 -7.55 1.10 21.73
CA ALA A 667 -8.84 0.56 22.16
C ALA A 667 -10.05 1.30 21.55
N ASN A 668 -9.89 2.57 21.22
CA ASN A 668 -10.95 3.41 20.63
C ASN A 668 -10.87 3.57 19.10
N TYR A 669 -9.84 3.01 18.46
CA TYR A 669 -9.70 2.93 17.00
C TYR A 669 -9.35 1.49 16.63
N PRO A 670 -10.33 0.58 16.68
CA PRO A 670 -10.09 -0.86 16.57
C PRO A 670 -9.57 -1.32 15.19
N ASP A 671 -9.86 -0.54 14.16
CA ASP A 671 -9.34 -0.67 12.80
C ASP A 671 -7.92 -0.14 12.64
N HIS A 672 -7.37 0.57 13.63
CA HIS A 672 -6.04 1.18 13.54
C HIS A 672 -4.95 0.36 14.23
N LEU A 673 -3.72 0.49 13.72
CA LEU A 673 -2.51 -0.03 14.35
C LEU A 673 -1.49 1.07 14.57
N VAL A 674 -0.77 0.99 15.69
CA VAL A 674 0.44 1.77 15.91
C VAL A 674 1.49 1.37 14.89
N ARG A 675 1.94 2.34 14.09
CA ARG A 675 3.05 2.20 13.16
C ARG A 675 3.99 3.39 13.23
N HIS A 676 5.20 3.23 12.69
CA HIS A 676 6.03 4.39 12.36
C HIS A 676 5.91 4.73 10.88
N GLN A 677 5.91 6.00 10.48
CA GLN A 677 5.97 6.43 9.09
C GLN A 677 6.99 7.55 8.97
N ARG A 678 8.02 7.35 8.13
CA ARG A 678 9.15 8.29 8.02
C ARG A 678 9.72 8.65 9.42
N ASN A 679 9.84 7.64 10.29
CA ASN A 679 10.24 7.73 11.69
C ASN A 679 9.27 8.43 12.66
N VAL A 680 8.08 8.85 12.23
CA VAL A 680 7.06 9.41 13.15
C VAL A 680 6.13 8.30 13.60
N ALA A 681 5.93 8.15 14.91
CA ALA A 681 5.01 7.15 15.44
C ALA A 681 3.56 7.67 15.40
N ARG A 682 2.65 6.87 14.84
CA ARG A 682 1.26 7.23 14.56
C ARG A 682 0.36 6.00 14.61
N ILE A 683 -0.95 6.20 14.52
CA ILE A 683 -1.95 5.14 14.34
C ILE A 683 -2.57 5.30 12.94
N ASP A 684 -2.74 4.22 12.20
CA ASP A 684 -3.34 4.23 10.86
C ASP A 684 -4.26 3.02 10.67
N PRO A 685 -5.33 3.14 9.86
CA PRO A 685 -6.26 2.05 9.61
C PRO A 685 -5.57 0.92 8.83
N TYR A 686 -5.65 -0.30 9.33
CA TYR A 686 -5.09 -1.51 8.71
C TYR A 686 -6.11 -2.15 7.76
N PRO A 687 -5.72 -2.66 6.57
CA PRO A 687 -4.33 -2.92 6.13
C PRO A 687 -3.64 -1.76 5.39
N PHE A 688 -2.31 -1.70 5.49
CA PHE A 688 -1.45 -0.70 4.83
C PHE A 688 -0.05 -1.24 4.52
N ASP A 689 0.68 -0.50 3.68
CA ASP A 689 2.07 -0.78 3.33
C ASP A 689 3.05 0.38 3.67
N PRO A 690 4.31 0.07 4.01
CA PRO A 690 4.81 -1.28 4.28
C PRO A 690 4.30 -1.76 5.66
N TYR A 691 3.65 -2.92 5.68
CA TYR A 691 3.05 -3.47 6.90
C TYR A 691 4.01 -3.71 8.08
N PRO A 692 5.33 -4.00 7.89
CA PRO A 692 6.26 -4.21 9.00
C PRO A 692 6.45 -2.97 9.89
N ASP A 693 6.04 -1.78 9.41
CA ASP A 693 6.06 -0.56 10.22
C ASP A 693 5.18 -0.63 11.46
N SER A 694 4.22 -1.57 11.49
CA SER A 694 3.31 -1.84 12.60
C SER A 694 3.76 -2.95 13.54
N GLN A 695 4.90 -3.58 13.28
CA GLN A 695 5.39 -4.71 14.03
C GLN A 695 6.45 -4.28 15.04
N TRP A 696 6.22 -4.65 16.31
CA TRP A 696 7.03 -4.23 17.45
C TRP A 696 7.48 -5.42 18.27
N ARG A 697 8.79 -5.51 18.58
CA ARG A 697 9.28 -6.38 19.64
C ARG A 697 9.29 -5.60 20.96
N LEU A 698 8.45 -6.00 21.90
CA LEU A 698 8.51 -5.49 23.27
C LEU A 698 9.69 -6.12 24.00
N VAL A 699 10.78 -5.36 24.14
CA VAL A 699 12.00 -5.82 24.83
C VAL A 699 12.08 -5.21 26.24
N PRO A 700 12.89 -5.78 27.16
CA PRO A 700 13.16 -5.12 28.44
C PRO A 700 13.58 -3.67 28.23
N GLY A 701 13.08 -2.78 29.07
CA GLY A 701 13.32 -1.35 28.95
C GLY A 701 14.81 -1.01 28.89
N LEU A 702 15.18 -0.10 27.99
CA LEU A 702 16.59 0.28 27.77
C LEU A 702 17.21 0.98 28.99
N ALA A 703 16.41 1.72 29.77
CA ALA A 703 16.86 2.39 30.99
C ALA A 703 16.63 1.54 32.25
N ASP A 704 15.55 0.78 32.26
CA ASP A 704 15.14 -0.10 33.36
C ASP A 704 14.54 -1.38 32.79
N ARG A 705 15.14 -2.52 33.14
CA ARG A 705 14.73 -3.84 32.67
C ARG A 705 13.36 -4.27 33.20
N ALA A 706 12.85 -3.62 34.25
CA ALA A 706 11.47 -3.82 34.73
C ALA A 706 10.43 -3.13 33.83
N GLY A 707 10.86 -2.15 33.04
CA GLY A 707 10.06 -1.52 31.99
C GLY A 707 10.11 -2.26 30.66
N VAL A 708 9.60 -1.59 29.62
CA VAL A 708 9.51 -2.07 28.24
C VAL A 708 9.97 -0.99 27.27
N SER A 709 10.62 -1.41 26.19
CA SER A 709 10.93 -0.56 25.03
C SER A 709 10.37 -1.19 23.76
N PHE A 710 9.81 -0.37 22.88
CA PHE A 710 9.24 -0.80 21.61
C PHE A 710 10.32 -0.80 20.54
N ARG A 711 10.85 -1.98 20.21
CA ARG A 711 11.85 -2.15 19.15
C ARG A 711 11.16 -2.43 17.82
N SER A 712 11.51 -1.72 16.76
CA SER A 712 10.95 -1.98 15.43
C SER A 712 11.42 -3.34 14.90
N VAL A 713 10.54 -4.06 14.19
CA VAL A 713 10.91 -5.32 13.51
C VAL A 713 11.71 -5.06 12.23
N ASN A 714 11.31 -4.08 11.41
CA ASN A 714 12.00 -3.77 10.15
C ASN A 714 13.23 -2.87 10.32
N TYR A 715 13.36 -2.16 11.44
CA TYR A 715 14.56 -1.43 11.83
C TYR A 715 15.01 -1.85 13.23
N PRO A 716 15.70 -3.00 13.36
CA PRO A 716 16.06 -3.56 14.65
C PRO A 716 17.01 -2.69 15.48
N ASP A 717 17.73 -1.73 14.92
CA ASP A 717 18.54 -0.78 15.67
C ASP A 717 17.71 0.34 16.33
N ARG A 718 16.40 0.42 16.04
CA ARG A 718 15.54 1.56 16.40
C ARG A 718 14.42 1.23 17.37
N TYR A 719 14.07 2.25 18.16
CA TYR A 719 13.09 2.21 19.23
C TYR A 719 12.14 3.39 19.17
N LEU A 720 10.89 3.20 19.62
CA LEU A 720 10.02 4.34 19.92
C LEU A 720 10.58 5.12 21.10
N ARG A 721 10.73 6.43 20.94
CA ARG A 721 11.14 7.36 21.99
C ARG A 721 10.34 8.64 21.97
N ASP A 722 10.12 9.19 23.16
CA ASP A 722 9.56 10.53 23.35
C ASP A 722 10.61 11.62 23.04
N THR A 723 10.23 12.64 22.29
CA THR A 723 11.05 13.85 22.05
C THR A 723 10.51 15.08 22.76
N GLY A 724 9.36 14.98 23.45
CA GLY A 724 8.61 16.10 24.01
C GLY A 724 7.61 16.72 23.04
N ASP A 725 7.91 16.71 21.74
CA ASP A 725 7.02 17.19 20.67
C ASP A 725 6.16 16.07 20.06
N GLY A 726 6.57 14.81 20.25
CA GLY A 726 5.89 13.60 19.80
C GLY A 726 6.75 12.37 20.01
N VAL A 727 6.27 11.21 19.55
CA VAL A 727 7.01 9.95 19.60
C VAL A 727 7.58 9.64 18.22
N VAL A 728 8.86 9.27 18.19
CA VAL A 728 9.58 8.95 16.95
C VAL A 728 10.28 7.61 17.05
N LEU A 729 10.55 6.99 15.90
CA LEU A 729 11.43 5.85 15.76
C LEU A 729 12.87 6.33 15.55
N ALA A 730 13.79 6.00 16.46
CA ALA A 730 15.18 6.43 16.37
C ALA A 730 16.15 5.34 16.85
N ALA A 731 17.39 5.37 16.36
CA ALA A 731 18.44 4.44 16.79
C ALA A 731 18.93 4.77 18.20
N ASP A 732 19.18 3.74 19.03
CA ASP A 732 19.78 3.94 20.36
C ASP A 732 21.21 4.47 20.23
N ASP A 733 21.42 5.72 20.62
CA ASP A 733 22.73 6.38 20.65
C ASP A 733 23.57 6.01 21.89
N GLY A 734 23.02 5.15 22.77
CA GLY A 734 23.65 4.70 24.01
C GLY A 734 23.54 5.71 25.15
N SER A 735 22.97 6.89 24.92
CA SER A 735 22.85 7.92 25.95
C SER A 735 21.78 7.57 26.99
N PRO A 736 22.01 7.89 28.28
CA PRO A 736 20.98 7.71 29.31
C PRO A 736 19.68 8.45 28.99
N GLY A 737 19.78 9.62 28.34
CA GLY A 737 18.63 10.42 27.91
C GLY A 737 17.81 9.71 26.82
N PHE A 738 18.47 9.10 25.84
CA PHE A 738 17.79 8.28 24.84
C PHE A 738 17.05 7.13 25.50
N ARG A 739 17.78 6.33 26.28
CA ARG A 739 17.24 5.12 26.90
C ARG A 739 16.07 5.41 27.82
N SER A 740 16.15 6.49 28.62
CA SER A 740 15.05 6.90 29.50
C SER A 740 13.79 7.29 28.74
N ALA A 741 13.94 8.04 27.63
CA ALA A 741 12.80 8.46 26.80
C ALA A 741 12.25 7.35 25.89
N ALA A 742 13.01 6.26 25.69
CA ALA A 742 12.59 5.06 24.98
C ALA A 742 12.05 3.95 25.92
N THR A 743 12.00 4.20 27.23
CA THR A 743 11.54 3.24 28.23
C THR A 743 10.17 3.63 28.77
N PHE A 744 9.28 2.64 28.85
CA PHE A 744 7.93 2.78 29.37
C PHE A 744 7.68 1.71 30.44
N VAL A 745 6.73 1.96 31.33
CA VAL A 745 6.22 0.98 32.27
C VAL A 745 4.83 0.54 31.79
N ARG A 746 4.68 -0.73 31.43
CA ARG A 746 3.38 -1.32 31.08
C ARG A 746 2.53 -1.39 32.35
N VAL A 747 1.33 -0.83 32.30
CA VAL A 747 0.33 -0.85 33.38
C VAL A 747 -1.01 -1.33 32.81
N PRO A 748 -1.97 -1.76 33.66
CA PRO A 748 -3.34 -2.02 33.21
C PRO A 748 -3.90 -0.81 32.45
N GLY A 749 -4.66 -1.06 31.40
CA GLY A 749 -5.20 -0.01 30.57
C GLY A 749 -6.05 1.00 31.35
N LEU A 750 -5.91 2.27 30.99
CA LEU A 750 -6.56 3.35 31.72
C LEU A 750 -8.07 3.37 31.50
N ALA A 751 -8.56 3.00 30.32
CA ALA A 751 -10.00 2.89 30.02
C ALA A 751 -10.54 1.47 30.20
N ASP A 752 -9.70 0.46 29.99
CA ASP A 752 -10.02 -0.96 30.15
C ASP A 752 -8.85 -1.68 30.81
N ARG A 753 -9.11 -2.34 31.94
CA ARG A 753 -8.05 -2.99 32.76
C ARG A 753 -7.51 -4.27 32.15
N ASP A 754 -8.24 -4.88 31.22
CA ASP A 754 -7.82 -6.10 30.51
C ASP A 754 -6.86 -5.76 29.35
N LEU A 755 -6.81 -4.49 28.95
CA LEU A 755 -5.87 -3.94 27.97
C LEU A 755 -4.63 -3.34 28.66
N ALA A 756 -3.77 -2.66 27.89
CA ALA A 756 -2.54 -2.08 28.39
C ALA A 756 -2.47 -0.56 28.20
N SER A 757 -1.81 0.13 29.13
CA SER A 757 -1.33 1.49 28.95
C SER A 757 0.17 1.56 29.23
N PHE A 758 0.85 2.53 28.62
CA PHE A 758 2.31 2.65 28.72
C PHE A 758 2.68 3.98 29.34
N ARG A 759 3.05 3.94 30.62
CA ARG A 759 3.48 5.12 31.39
C ARG A 759 4.93 5.43 31.09
N SER A 760 5.30 6.69 30.92
CA SER A 760 6.70 7.07 30.67
C SER A 760 7.59 6.75 31.87
N HIS A 761 8.78 6.20 31.62
CA HIS A 761 9.81 6.04 32.64
C HIS A 761 10.41 7.40 33.04
N ALA A 762 10.61 8.30 32.07
CA ALA A 762 11.19 9.61 32.31
C ALA A 762 10.27 10.55 33.12
N ASP A 763 8.95 10.43 32.94
CA ASP A 763 7.94 11.19 33.69
C ASP A 763 6.73 10.29 34.00
N PRO A 764 6.63 9.75 35.22
CA PRO A 764 5.52 8.89 35.63
C PRO A 764 4.13 9.55 35.61
N THR A 765 4.03 10.86 35.39
CA THR A 765 2.74 11.55 35.25
C THR A 765 2.18 11.50 33.83
N ARG A 766 2.96 10.99 32.86
CA ARG A 766 2.63 10.98 31.43
C ARG A 766 2.54 9.56 30.86
N TYR A 767 1.73 9.41 29.82
CA TYR A 767 1.44 8.14 29.17
C TYR A 767 1.54 8.29 27.65
N LEU A 768 1.98 7.21 27.00
CA LEU A 768 1.84 7.04 25.57
C LEU A 768 0.35 7.08 25.21
N ARG A 769 -0.02 7.95 24.28
CA ARG A 769 -1.38 8.08 23.75
C ARG A 769 -1.32 8.57 22.31
N HIS A 770 -2.40 8.38 21.55
CA HIS A 770 -2.55 9.06 20.26
C HIS A 770 -3.28 10.40 20.41
N VAL A 771 -2.94 11.37 19.57
CA VAL A 771 -3.59 12.68 19.42
C VAL A 771 -3.55 13.08 17.96
N GLU A 772 -4.71 13.31 17.34
CA GLU A 772 -4.79 13.56 15.89
C GLU A 772 -3.99 12.51 15.10
N PHE A 773 -4.17 11.24 15.48
CA PHE A 773 -3.48 10.05 14.94
C PHE A 773 -1.97 9.96 15.18
N LEU A 774 -1.32 10.94 15.80
CA LEU A 774 0.11 10.87 16.16
C LEU A 774 0.31 10.35 17.58
N LEU A 775 1.36 9.56 17.82
CA LEU A 775 1.72 9.15 19.17
C LEU A 775 2.48 10.25 19.90
N ARG A 776 2.08 10.47 21.15
CA ARG A 776 2.63 11.45 22.08
C ARG A 776 2.73 10.86 23.48
N VAL A 777 3.54 11.48 24.32
CA VAL A 777 3.64 11.16 25.76
C VAL A 777 3.14 12.34 26.55
N ASP A 778 1.88 12.28 26.98
CA ASP A 778 1.14 13.41 27.53
C ASP A 778 0.49 13.05 28.89
N PRO A 779 0.17 14.05 29.74
CA PRO A 779 -0.62 13.82 30.94
C PRO A 779 -2.07 13.47 30.59
N ILE A 780 -2.68 12.60 31.37
CA ILE A 780 -4.06 12.16 31.18
C ILE A 780 -4.99 13.03 32.03
N ARG A 781 -5.91 13.75 31.38
CA ARG A 781 -6.76 14.76 32.04
C ARG A 781 -8.26 14.50 31.86
N SER A 782 -8.64 13.61 30.95
CA SER A 782 -10.01 13.31 30.61
C SER A 782 -10.24 11.82 30.33
N GLU A 783 -11.50 11.42 30.26
CA GLU A 783 -11.87 10.05 29.86
C GLU A 783 -11.48 9.75 28.41
N ALA A 784 -11.52 10.76 27.53
CA ALA A 784 -11.03 10.64 26.16
C ALA A 784 -9.53 10.31 26.15
N ASP A 785 -8.73 11.02 26.97
CA ASP A 785 -7.29 10.76 27.07
C ASP A 785 -7.01 9.33 27.56
N ARG A 786 -7.83 8.81 28.49
CA ARG A 786 -7.70 7.43 28.98
C ARG A 786 -7.92 6.42 27.86
N ARG A 787 -8.92 6.64 27.00
CA ARG A 787 -9.19 5.78 25.84
C ARG A 787 -8.05 5.83 24.84
N ASP A 788 -7.57 7.03 24.52
CA ASP A 788 -6.45 7.24 23.60
C ASP A 788 -5.11 6.67 24.09
N ALA A 789 -4.97 6.47 25.41
CA ALA A 789 -3.81 5.88 26.07
C ALA A 789 -3.96 4.38 26.36
N THR A 790 -5.06 3.76 25.95
CA THR A 790 -5.34 2.34 26.17
C THR A 790 -5.18 1.57 24.86
N PHE A 791 -4.41 0.49 24.90
CA PHE A 791 -4.02 -0.29 23.74
C PHE A 791 -4.18 -1.78 24.00
N ASP A 792 -4.70 -2.48 23.00
CA ASP A 792 -4.57 -3.92 22.88
C ASP A 792 -3.19 -4.27 22.29
N VAL A 793 -2.56 -5.31 22.83
CA VAL A 793 -1.22 -5.76 22.46
C VAL A 793 -1.33 -7.22 22.07
N GLY A 794 -1.43 -7.45 20.76
CA GLY A 794 -1.65 -8.76 20.17
C GLY A 794 -0.76 -9.00 18.96
N TYR A 795 -1.28 -9.72 17.97
CA TYR A 795 -0.55 -10.13 16.77
C TYR A 795 -1.19 -9.64 15.50
#